data_AF-A0AAP0MKT6-F1
#
_entry.id   AF-A0AAP0MKT6-F1
#
_cell.length_a   1.000
_cell.length_b   1.000
_cell.length_c   1.000
_cell.angle_alpha   90.00
_cell.angle_beta   90.00
_cell.angle_gamma   90.00
#
_symmetry.space_group_name_H-M   'P 1'
#
loop_
_entity.id
_entity.type
_entity.pdbx_description
1 polymer ?
#
loop_
_entity_poly.entity_id
_entity_poly.type
_entity_poly.pdbx_seq_one_letter_code
_entity_poly.pdbx_strand_id
1 'polypeptide(L)'
;MSDRDRGWDFHLRNLSNSARDSSVATDPAADPSVLHSVKKLYELCKEEKNDDLVARVYPLINKLFQRSVASLSQSRTSNGLLLLDILQFFLDFGEVVLHDADPSIRTFFRSCLSREFADPVVAEATLDFINVNKKKLLSSFPTLLPQFFPLLLKLIAWNGEKLEKAFLKVFPAVMSSASFLPLLSALVDLPILVVALEKVEKSSGSLIGSSIATIQKSTAPEMLLALMDEAYTGSTIADGGGDSESEDSNTIDVADPLFLELLKDENDGLAERHWASPGMAATLQAAINAPPSDRLKQILSMTPRLLDVYFAIALRDVNDSLICALIPQLMARNATLFLDKNFSYEVRKRLLEFLLAAFQRSPDFIALLKKPIMDRLAEAYDSPAKMELALQLCWAIGEHGGGGASHKDAARELFENLELLLYENLSSSVGLRQEASVGPDSENYRKSSQSRLLCFVVTAIAKLATYHRELLPRARVSLGKVARSRISDARVWKRARDYLGLMNDPAICLSILGPSRPSQHDIQKPGTVNWSEGGRKMVAHFPFYILGEQKVEIKDTDKHDDHFLDKDVNSELRAMAIFVEGFRSSGDENAMDVSGQLGFEPDVNIGVDDVHQNDEDTSSPSLSVRASPQDSPDSRASTNVRSDQMNRASDLLMAVSVSAYTNKTRITDLASSAMEELLKMALEGEPLWHIDGDSESLNGFEYMKEFGSVDATLREIMRMVEVGDPQCLPNLEPNDESPSECTDRPMLPKELEEEHLHAEASRQIGLVSTNPASVVEWLMDVNQWSLVFANIISRANLLQVLSTGVDGNYDGTLQLMTVELHLPTALVPTRESHFVRYCKQLGYGTWGVVDVSLENLFPYPASRFRRRPSGCLIQGMPEGCSKVIWVEHVAVDNRLVQSIYRPLVISGFTFSAKRWFAALIRHCQWLATLRARTAPTHDGVLLPQAGRESLLKLAERMTRSFWGDISGCNENQWMPLPIRGAEDIRAMTKGSIPVPGMPPSSKIVFTTSIRLAVPPKRLFDFLRDENSRTKWDTRLFGHIIRELAYVINGNNPENRVSILQVNATPEEVEIFYLQESFSDDIGSYVIYAPVDALAMSGILNGGSPEIMNILPCGFSILPDRPPLNGHGDVPGSLLTIAFHIIDLASTEEYIPPESVKTIFKVIAETAFLIKAALTSDNVQGNLAGGIKEKKKVKMDTDIESYICCIVAIWQQMKIG
;
A
#
# COMPACT_ATOMS: atom_id res chain seq x y z
N MET A 1 1.82 65.53 2.86
CA MET A 1 1.85 64.67 1.67
C MET A 1 3.29 64.54 1.25
N SER A 2 3.86 63.34 1.37
CA SER A 2 5.25 63.05 1.04
C SER A 2 5.37 62.67 -0.45
N ASP A 3 6.60 62.61 -0.99
CA ASP A 3 6.79 62.11 -2.35
C ASP A 3 6.50 60.61 -2.52
N ARG A 4 6.35 59.85 -1.42
CA ARG A 4 5.87 58.45 -1.46
C ARG A 4 4.40 58.39 -1.87
N ASP A 5 3.57 59.29 -1.34
CA ASP A 5 2.13 59.37 -1.66
C ASP A 5 1.92 59.53 -3.18
N ARG A 6 2.78 60.32 -3.84
CA ARG A 6 2.72 60.56 -5.29
C ARG A 6 3.08 59.34 -6.13
N GLY A 7 3.98 58.49 -5.64
CA GLY A 7 4.32 57.22 -6.30
C GLY A 7 3.20 56.19 -6.19
N TRP A 8 2.65 56.02 -4.98
CA TRP A 8 1.51 55.12 -4.72
C TRP A 8 0.31 55.44 -5.61
N ASP A 9 -0.10 56.71 -5.65
CA ASP A 9 -1.23 57.17 -6.46
C ASP A 9 -0.98 57.01 -7.97
N PHE A 10 0.26 57.14 -8.43
CA PHE A 10 0.62 56.91 -9.83
C PHE A 10 0.45 55.44 -10.23
N HIS A 11 1.04 54.51 -9.46
CA HIS A 11 0.97 53.08 -9.77
C HIS A 11 -0.46 52.52 -9.65
N LEU A 12 -1.24 52.97 -8.64
CA LEU A 12 -2.67 52.62 -8.52
C LEU A 12 -3.48 53.11 -9.73
N ARG A 13 -3.26 54.34 -10.21
CA ARG A 13 -3.95 54.86 -11.40
C ARG A 13 -3.57 54.07 -12.65
N ASN A 14 -2.32 53.65 -12.77
CA ASN A 14 -1.86 52.86 -13.91
C ASN A 14 -2.54 51.48 -13.95
N LEU A 15 -2.51 50.75 -12.84
CA LEU A 15 -3.26 49.50 -12.65
C LEU A 15 -4.78 49.69 -12.86
N SER A 16 -5.37 50.77 -12.34
CA SER A 16 -6.79 51.07 -12.52
C SER A 16 -7.18 51.47 -13.95
N ASN A 17 -6.22 51.84 -14.81
CA ASN A 17 -6.47 52.02 -16.24
C ASN A 17 -6.37 50.68 -16.98
N SER A 18 -5.34 49.87 -16.68
CA SER A 18 -5.13 48.55 -17.29
C SER A 18 -6.14 47.48 -16.84
N ALA A 19 -6.84 47.70 -15.73
CA ALA A 19 -7.92 46.86 -15.20
C ALA A 19 -9.34 47.31 -15.64
N ARG A 20 -9.47 48.09 -16.73
CA ARG A 20 -10.77 48.52 -17.29
C ARG A 20 -11.21 47.66 -18.45
N ASP A 21 -12.46 47.21 -18.35
CA ASP A 21 -13.18 46.48 -19.39
C ASP A 21 -13.53 47.43 -20.55
N SER A 22 -12.74 47.43 -21.63
CA SER A 22 -13.08 48.11 -22.89
C SER A 22 -12.51 47.37 -24.09
N SER A 23 -13.30 47.29 -25.17
CA SER A 23 -12.97 46.58 -26.42
C SER A 23 -11.86 47.23 -27.27
N VAL A 24 -11.15 48.22 -26.72
CA VAL A 24 -10.08 48.99 -27.37
C VAL A 24 -8.80 49.01 -26.51
N ALA A 25 -8.83 48.46 -25.29
CA ALA A 25 -7.66 48.45 -24.41
C ALA A 25 -6.60 47.43 -24.87
N THR A 26 -5.35 47.90 -25.01
CA THR A 26 -4.18 47.07 -25.32
C THR A 26 -3.95 45.98 -24.27
N ASP A 27 -3.33 44.87 -24.69
CA ASP A 27 -2.94 43.75 -23.83
C ASP A 27 -2.11 44.21 -22.62
N PRO A 28 -2.34 43.72 -21.39
CA PRO A 28 -1.62 44.22 -20.22
C PRO A 28 -0.09 44.01 -20.25
N ALA A 29 0.40 42.97 -20.92
CA ALA A 29 1.84 42.73 -21.06
C ALA A 29 2.50 43.59 -22.14
N ALA A 30 1.72 44.24 -23.01
CA ALA A 30 2.24 45.16 -24.03
C ALA A 30 2.67 46.52 -23.45
N ASP A 31 2.40 46.81 -22.17
CA ASP A 31 2.85 48.01 -21.46
C ASP A 31 3.79 47.63 -20.28
N PRO A 32 5.12 47.80 -20.45
CA PRO A 32 6.10 47.52 -19.40
C PRO A 32 5.89 48.32 -18.10
N SER A 33 5.16 49.44 -18.14
CA SER A 33 4.85 50.23 -16.94
C SER A 33 3.86 49.52 -16.00
N VAL A 34 3.05 48.58 -16.51
CA VAL A 34 2.13 47.76 -15.70
C VAL A 34 2.91 46.80 -14.82
N LEU A 35 3.84 46.03 -15.41
CA LEU A 35 4.77 45.14 -14.70
C LEU A 35 5.53 45.89 -13.59
N HIS A 36 6.11 47.03 -13.93
CA HIS A 36 6.81 47.88 -12.97
C HIS A 36 5.89 48.40 -11.84
N SER A 37 4.61 48.68 -12.14
CA SER A 37 3.63 49.15 -11.17
C SER A 37 3.17 48.03 -10.22
N VAL A 38 3.02 46.79 -10.70
CA VAL A 38 2.77 45.62 -9.83
C VAL A 38 3.94 45.44 -8.87
N LYS A 39 5.19 45.38 -9.37
CA LYS A 39 6.39 45.27 -8.52
C LYS A 39 6.47 46.38 -7.47
N LYS A 40 6.25 47.65 -7.84
CA LYS A 40 6.42 48.73 -6.85
C LYS A 40 5.27 48.81 -5.84
N LEU A 41 4.04 48.42 -6.17
CA LEU A 41 2.98 48.29 -5.16
C LEU A 41 3.20 47.09 -4.24
N TYR A 42 3.68 45.96 -4.75
CA TYR A 42 4.09 44.81 -3.94
C TYR A 42 5.13 45.21 -2.89
N GLU A 43 6.23 45.86 -3.31
CA GLU A 43 7.26 46.33 -2.36
C GLU A 43 6.71 47.36 -1.37
N LEU A 44 5.84 48.28 -1.77
CA LEU A 44 5.24 49.25 -0.84
C LEU A 44 4.31 48.57 0.20
N CYS A 45 3.53 47.57 -0.18
CA CYS A 45 2.74 46.78 0.78
C CYS A 45 3.64 46.03 1.77
N LYS A 46 4.78 45.51 1.28
CA LYS A 46 5.77 44.75 2.05
C LYS A 46 6.62 45.62 3.00
N GLU A 47 6.99 46.83 2.55
CA GLU A 47 7.68 47.85 3.33
C GLU A 47 6.80 48.39 4.47
N GLU A 48 5.52 48.71 4.19
CA GLU A 48 4.65 49.42 5.14
C GLU A 48 3.85 48.49 6.08
N LYS A 49 3.72 47.19 5.78
CA LYS A 49 3.01 46.19 6.61
C LYS A 49 1.61 46.63 7.05
N ASN A 50 0.85 47.17 6.11
CA ASN A 50 -0.47 47.75 6.37
C ASN A 50 -1.55 47.04 5.55
N ASP A 51 -2.40 46.29 6.23
CA ASP A 51 -3.45 45.46 5.63
C ASP A 51 -4.49 46.30 4.86
N ASP A 52 -4.76 47.55 5.28
CA ASP A 52 -5.62 48.49 4.55
C ASP A 52 -5.07 48.82 3.15
N LEU A 53 -3.75 48.79 2.96
CA LEU A 53 -3.12 49.02 1.66
C LEU A 53 -3.21 47.78 0.77
N VAL A 54 -3.00 46.59 1.35
CA VAL A 54 -3.17 45.30 0.67
C VAL A 54 -4.61 45.17 0.16
N ALA A 55 -5.61 45.42 1.02
CA ALA A 55 -7.03 45.35 0.68
C ALA A 55 -7.44 46.36 -0.40
N ARG A 56 -6.73 47.49 -0.54
CA ARG A 56 -6.95 48.49 -1.61
C ARG A 56 -6.29 48.12 -2.94
N VAL A 57 -5.17 47.38 -2.92
CA VAL A 57 -4.43 46.96 -4.12
C VAL A 57 -5.02 45.67 -4.71
N TYR A 58 -5.39 44.71 -3.86
CA TYR A 58 -5.84 43.38 -4.27
C TYR A 58 -6.95 43.38 -5.35
N PRO A 59 -8.02 44.19 -5.28
CA PRO A 59 -9.07 44.20 -6.31
C PRO A 59 -8.58 44.60 -7.71
N LEU A 60 -7.53 45.43 -7.80
CA LEU A 60 -6.91 45.78 -9.08
C LEU A 60 -5.99 44.67 -9.58
N ILE A 61 -5.22 44.04 -8.69
CA ILE A 61 -4.33 42.92 -9.03
C ILE A 61 -5.13 41.68 -9.46
N ASN A 62 -6.23 41.35 -8.79
CA ASN A 62 -7.10 40.23 -9.21
C ASN A 62 -7.77 40.52 -10.57
N LYS A 63 -8.31 41.73 -10.78
CA LYS A 63 -8.81 42.10 -12.12
C LYS A 63 -7.73 42.02 -13.21
N LEU A 64 -6.50 42.44 -12.90
CA LEU A 64 -5.38 42.33 -13.83
C LEU A 64 -5.04 40.87 -14.13
N PHE A 65 -5.00 39.98 -13.13
CA PHE A 65 -4.81 38.55 -13.30
C PHE A 65 -5.83 37.94 -14.26
N GLN A 66 -7.13 38.13 -13.98
CA GLN A 66 -8.21 37.59 -14.82
C GLN A 66 -8.13 38.12 -16.25
N ARG A 67 -7.79 39.41 -16.44
CA ARG A 67 -7.63 40.01 -17.77
C ARG A 67 -6.42 39.45 -18.53
N SER A 68 -5.27 39.30 -17.87
CA SER A 68 -4.06 38.73 -18.48
C SER A 68 -4.24 37.26 -18.82
N VAL A 69 -4.90 36.47 -17.98
CA VAL A 69 -5.26 35.07 -18.30
C VAL A 69 -6.19 35.02 -19.52
N ALA A 70 -7.21 35.87 -19.58
CA ALA A 70 -8.14 35.93 -20.71
C ALA A 70 -7.48 36.37 -22.03
N SER A 71 -6.37 37.12 -22.00
CA SER A 71 -5.65 37.54 -23.21
C SER A 71 -4.55 36.57 -23.69
N LEU A 72 -4.25 35.48 -22.97
CA LEU A 72 -3.23 34.48 -23.32
C LEU A 72 -3.40 33.82 -24.70
N SER A 73 -4.58 33.89 -25.32
CA SER A 73 -4.84 33.38 -26.67
C SER A 73 -4.71 34.42 -27.78
N GLN A 74 -4.66 35.72 -27.44
CA GLN A 74 -4.71 36.85 -28.38
C GLN A 74 -3.51 37.79 -28.27
N SER A 75 -2.78 37.75 -27.15
CA SER A 75 -1.60 38.59 -26.92
C SER A 75 -0.46 38.27 -27.89
N ARG A 76 0.38 39.27 -28.15
CA ARG A 76 1.66 39.16 -28.88
C ARG A 76 2.88 39.30 -27.96
N THR A 77 2.66 39.28 -26.64
CA THR A 77 3.66 39.58 -25.61
C THR A 77 3.52 38.60 -24.45
N SER A 78 4.63 38.06 -23.97
CA SER A 78 4.65 37.14 -22.82
C SER A 78 3.94 37.76 -21.62
N ASN A 79 2.94 37.06 -21.10
CA ASN A 79 2.26 37.45 -19.85
C ASN A 79 2.90 36.76 -18.63
N GLY A 80 3.78 35.77 -18.82
CA GLY A 80 4.34 34.95 -17.75
C GLY A 80 5.02 35.74 -16.63
N LEU A 81 5.87 36.73 -16.96
CA LEU A 81 6.52 37.57 -15.94
C LEU A 81 5.52 38.39 -15.12
N LEU A 82 4.47 38.92 -15.76
CA LEU A 82 3.43 39.70 -15.08
C LEU A 82 2.58 38.82 -14.18
N LEU A 83 2.24 37.61 -14.64
CA LEU A 83 1.49 36.64 -13.84
C LEU A 83 2.32 36.14 -12.65
N LEU A 84 3.62 35.89 -12.79
CA LEU A 84 4.49 35.50 -11.67
C LEU A 84 4.58 36.57 -10.57
N ASP A 85 4.70 37.85 -10.92
CA ASP A 85 4.69 38.94 -9.94
C ASP A 85 3.34 39.05 -9.20
N ILE A 86 2.23 38.80 -9.91
CA ILE A 86 0.90 38.76 -9.32
C ILE A 86 0.72 37.54 -8.40
N LEU A 87 1.24 36.37 -8.79
CA LEU A 87 1.24 35.18 -7.93
C LEU A 87 2.10 35.38 -6.67
N GLN A 88 3.20 36.13 -6.74
CA GLN A 88 3.97 36.49 -5.54
C GLN A 88 3.14 37.36 -4.59
N PHE A 89 2.37 38.32 -5.11
CA PHE A 89 1.43 39.10 -4.30
C PHE A 89 0.35 38.20 -3.67
N PHE A 90 -0.23 37.25 -4.40
CA PHE A 90 -1.20 36.31 -3.85
C PHE A 90 -0.60 35.36 -2.80
N LEU A 91 0.63 34.88 -2.99
CA LEU A 91 1.32 34.02 -2.01
C LEU A 91 1.65 34.76 -0.70
N ASP A 92 2.15 36.00 -0.79
CA ASP A 92 2.58 36.74 0.39
C ASP A 92 1.42 37.41 1.15
N PHE A 93 0.35 37.80 0.44
CA PHE A 93 -0.75 38.59 1.01
C PHE A 93 -2.13 37.92 0.97
N GLY A 94 -2.29 36.75 0.36
CA GLY A 94 -3.60 36.10 0.18
C GLY A 94 -4.40 35.91 1.47
N GLU A 95 -3.73 35.55 2.57
CA GLU A 95 -4.32 35.40 3.91
C GLU A 95 -4.99 36.69 4.42
N VAL A 96 -4.41 37.86 4.12
CA VAL A 96 -4.92 39.19 4.56
C VAL A 96 -6.24 39.54 3.86
N VAL A 97 -6.44 39.04 2.64
CA VAL A 97 -7.61 39.34 1.79
C VAL A 97 -8.53 38.13 1.56
N LEU A 98 -8.31 37.04 2.31
CA LEU A 98 -9.03 35.76 2.20
C LEU A 98 -9.05 35.19 0.77
N HIS A 99 -7.95 35.36 0.03
CA HIS A 99 -7.78 34.84 -1.32
C HIS A 99 -6.97 33.55 -1.31
N ASP A 100 -7.59 32.45 -1.74
CA ASP A 100 -6.89 31.21 -2.07
C ASP A 100 -6.10 31.37 -3.38
N ALA A 101 -4.79 31.10 -3.30
CA ALA A 101 -3.86 31.19 -4.41
C ALA A 101 -3.77 29.90 -5.24
N ASP A 102 -4.23 28.74 -4.75
CA ASP A 102 -4.08 27.46 -5.46
C ASP A 102 -4.72 27.48 -6.86
N PRO A 103 -5.95 27.99 -7.08
CA PRO A 103 -6.54 28.08 -8.41
C PRO A 103 -5.73 28.97 -9.34
N SER A 104 -5.28 30.14 -8.86
CA SER A 104 -4.48 31.09 -9.65
C SER A 104 -3.12 30.52 -10.03
N ILE A 105 -2.45 29.81 -9.13
CA ILE A 105 -1.17 29.15 -9.43
C ILE A 105 -1.40 28.02 -10.45
N ARG A 106 -2.40 27.17 -10.26
CA ARG A 106 -2.73 26.11 -11.24
C ARG A 106 -3.09 26.69 -12.62
N THR A 107 -3.84 27.78 -12.69
CA THR A 107 -4.13 28.49 -13.96
C THR A 107 -2.85 29.00 -14.64
N PHE A 108 -1.88 29.52 -13.90
CA PHE A 108 -0.58 29.90 -14.50
C PHE A 108 0.13 28.70 -15.11
N PHE A 109 0.25 27.57 -14.40
CA PHE A 109 0.86 26.35 -14.95
C PHE A 109 0.11 25.84 -16.19
N ARG A 110 -1.22 25.68 -16.09
CA ARG A 110 -2.08 25.14 -17.17
C ARG A 110 -2.15 26.02 -18.42
N SER A 111 -2.28 27.33 -18.27
CA SER A 111 -2.66 28.22 -19.38
C SER A 111 -1.53 29.13 -19.87
N CYS A 112 -0.58 29.48 -19.00
CA CYS A 112 0.54 30.35 -19.35
C CYS A 112 1.84 29.57 -19.55
N LEU A 113 2.29 28.82 -18.55
CA LEU A 113 3.58 28.12 -18.61
C LEU A 113 3.58 27.01 -19.68
N SER A 114 2.46 26.31 -19.88
CA SER A 114 2.25 25.36 -20.97
C SER A 114 2.50 25.94 -22.38
N ARG A 115 2.36 27.26 -22.54
CA ARG A 115 2.62 28.00 -23.78
C ARG A 115 3.98 28.72 -23.79
N GLU A 116 4.41 29.22 -22.63
CA GLU A 116 5.60 30.07 -22.49
C GLU A 116 6.85 29.34 -21.94
N PHE A 117 6.81 28.02 -21.70
CA PHE A 117 7.99 27.23 -21.23
C PHE A 117 9.21 27.33 -22.16
N ALA A 118 8.98 27.64 -23.44
CA ALA A 118 10.02 27.80 -24.45
C ALA A 118 10.71 29.17 -24.41
N ASP A 119 10.17 30.15 -23.67
CA ASP A 119 10.83 31.43 -23.42
C ASP A 119 11.81 31.28 -22.23
N PRO A 120 13.11 31.53 -22.42
CA PRO A 120 14.11 31.32 -21.38
C PRO A 120 13.96 32.27 -20.19
N VAL A 121 13.38 33.46 -20.37
CA VAL A 121 13.20 34.46 -19.31
C VAL A 121 12.03 34.06 -18.42
N VAL A 122 10.94 33.56 -19.02
CA VAL A 122 9.79 33.01 -18.28
C VAL A 122 10.17 31.72 -17.57
N ALA A 123 10.94 30.84 -18.22
CA ALA A 123 11.44 29.59 -17.66
C ALA A 123 12.36 29.83 -16.44
N GLU A 124 13.32 30.76 -16.54
CA GLU A 124 14.21 31.14 -15.43
C GLU A 124 13.41 31.75 -14.27
N ALA A 125 12.55 32.73 -14.54
CA ALA A 125 11.72 33.37 -13.52
C ALA A 125 10.75 32.39 -12.82
N THR A 126 10.24 31.39 -13.55
CA THR A 126 9.39 30.34 -12.98
C THR A 126 10.17 29.45 -11.99
N LEU A 127 11.38 29.03 -12.36
CA LEU A 127 12.21 28.21 -11.46
C LEU A 127 12.68 29.00 -10.24
N ASP A 128 12.98 30.29 -10.38
CA ASP A 128 13.31 31.14 -9.24
C ASP A 128 12.09 31.39 -8.33
N PHE A 129 10.90 31.65 -8.89
CA PHE A 129 9.65 31.73 -8.12
C PHE A 129 9.37 30.47 -7.30
N ILE A 130 9.52 29.28 -7.92
CA ILE A 130 9.36 28.00 -7.21
C ILE A 130 10.44 27.83 -6.12
N ASN A 131 11.69 28.20 -6.40
CA ASN A 131 12.79 28.07 -5.44
C ASN A 131 12.66 29.01 -4.23
N VAL A 132 12.26 30.27 -4.44
CA VAL A 132 12.01 31.25 -3.37
C VAL A 132 10.85 30.80 -2.50
N ASN A 133 9.74 30.40 -3.11
CA ASN A 133 8.51 30.05 -2.39
C ASN A 133 8.44 28.57 -1.96
N LYS A 134 9.49 27.76 -2.21
CA LYS A 134 9.50 26.29 -2.07
C LYS A 134 8.87 25.78 -0.77
N LYS A 135 9.16 26.42 0.36
CA LYS A 135 8.60 26.04 1.67
C LYS A 135 7.09 26.29 1.77
N LYS A 136 6.58 27.41 1.25
CA LYS A 136 5.13 27.73 1.28
C LYS A 136 4.37 26.88 0.26
N LEU A 137 4.94 26.66 -0.93
CA LEU A 137 4.38 25.77 -1.95
C LEU A 137 4.25 24.32 -1.44
N LEU A 138 5.30 23.76 -0.85
CA LEU A 138 5.27 22.37 -0.33
C LEU A 138 4.33 22.17 0.87
N SER A 139 4.10 23.20 1.69
CA SER A 139 3.22 23.10 2.87
C SER A 139 1.76 23.44 2.58
N SER A 140 1.50 24.34 1.61
CA SER A 140 0.14 24.79 1.27
C SER A 140 -0.45 24.00 0.10
N PHE A 141 0.39 23.64 -0.88
CA PHE A 141 -0.04 23.03 -2.16
C PHE A 141 0.80 21.78 -2.50
N PRO A 142 0.86 20.76 -1.62
CA PRO A 142 1.80 19.63 -1.76
C PRO A 142 1.63 18.82 -3.05
N THR A 143 0.46 18.86 -3.70
CA THR A 143 0.19 18.17 -4.97
C THR A 143 0.63 18.95 -6.21
N LEU A 144 0.94 20.25 -6.09
CA LEU A 144 1.15 21.15 -7.25
C LEU A 144 2.36 20.75 -8.10
N LEU A 145 3.55 20.70 -7.49
CA LEU A 145 4.80 20.40 -8.21
C LEU A 145 4.86 18.93 -8.68
N PRO A 146 4.32 17.95 -7.93
CA PRO A 146 4.07 16.61 -8.46
C PRO A 146 3.10 16.56 -9.64
N GLN A 147 2.03 17.37 -9.69
CA GLN A 147 1.07 17.35 -10.80
C GLN A 147 1.67 17.89 -12.10
N PHE A 148 2.44 18.98 -12.02
CA PHE A 148 3.01 19.65 -13.20
C PHE A 148 4.45 19.20 -13.53
N PHE A 149 4.86 18.01 -13.11
CA PHE A 149 6.18 17.49 -13.46
C PHE A 149 6.43 17.37 -14.97
N PRO A 150 5.47 16.97 -15.84
CA PRO A 150 5.73 16.85 -17.27
C PRO A 150 6.06 18.20 -17.90
N LEU A 151 5.34 19.25 -17.52
CA LEU A 151 5.58 20.62 -17.95
C LEU A 151 6.93 21.17 -17.44
N LEU A 152 7.29 20.89 -16.20
CA LEU A 152 8.63 21.22 -15.67
C LEU A 152 9.75 20.46 -16.39
N LEU A 153 9.48 19.23 -16.88
CA LEU A 153 10.40 18.50 -17.74
C LEU A 153 10.49 19.07 -19.17
N LYS A 154 9.38 19.56 -19.76
CA LYS A 154 9.43 20.33 -21.04
C LYS A 154 10.27 21.60 -20.89
N LEU A 155 10.09 22.34 -19.80
CA LEU A 155 10.83 23.55 -19.47
C LEU A 155 12.34 23.30 -19.46
N ILE A 156 12.81 22.27 -18.75
CA ILE A 156 14.24 21.95 -18.72
C ILE A 156 14.74 21.30 -20.03
N ALA A 157 13.93 20.47 -20.70
CA ALA A 157 14.25 19.87 -22.00
C ALA A 157 14.49 20.93 -23.10
N TRP A 158 13.74 22.03 -23.06
CA TRP A 158 13.91 23.12 -24.03
C TRP A 158 15.06 24.08 -23.69
N ASN A 159 15.19 24.45 -22.41
CA ASN A 159 16.14 25.50 -22.00
C ASN A 159 17.54 24.98 -21.62
N GLY A 160 17.67 23.67 -21.35
CA GLY A 160 18.94 22.97 -21.19
C GLY A 160 19.75 23.34 -19.95
N GLU A 161 21.07 23.18 -20.06
CA GLU A 161 22.02 23.13 -18.94
C GLU A 161 22.07 24.46 -18.14
N LYS A 162 21.72 25.58 -18.79
CA LYS A 162 21.60 26.91 -18.15
C LYS A 162 20.71 26.89 -16.90
N LEU A 163 19.59 26.16 -16.95
CA LEU A 163 18.60 26.13 -15.88
C LEU A 163 18.76 24.92 -14.95
N GLU A 164 19.69 23.99 -15.23
CA GLU A 164 19.85 22.75 -14.46
C GLU A 164 20.10 23.02 -12.97
N LYS A 165 20.97 23.98 -12.64
CA LYS A 165 21.29 24.34 -11.24
C LYS A 165 20.12 24.97 -10.48
N ALA A 166 19.15 25.56 -11.19
CA ALA A 166 17.90 26.04 -10.60
C ALA A 166 16.88 24.90 -10.48
N PHE A 167 16.78 24.06 -11.52
CA PHE A 167 15.87 22.92 -11.58
C PHE A 167 16.22 21.83 -10.55
N LEU A 168 17.49 21.48 -10.35
CA LEU A 168 17.96 20.50 -9.35
C LEU A 168 17.56 20.87 -7.92
N LYS A 169 17.36 22.15 -7.61
CA LYS A 169 16.83 22.59 -6.30
C LYS A 169 15.31 22.37 -6.19
N VAL A 170 14.57 22.49 -7.30
CA VAL A 170 13.13 22.24 -7.38
C VAL A 170 12.85 20.73 -7.38
N PHE A 171 13.63 19.96 -8.13
CA PHE A 171 13.43 18.55 -8.44
C PHE A 171 13.02 17.64 -7.25
N PRO A 172 13.61 17.75 -6.04
CA PRO A 172 13.15 16.94 -4.88
C PRO A 172 11.69 17.20 -4.46
N ALA A 173 11.13 18.38 -4.76
CA ALA A 173 9.72 18.72 -4.49
C ALA A 173 8.75 18.21 -5.55
N VAL A 174 9.28 17.63 -6.64
CA VAL A 174 8.51 17.02 -7.73
C VAL A 174 8.23 15.54 -7.44
N MET A 175 9.02 14.92 -6.56
CA MET A 175 8.87 13.54 -6.12
C MET A 175 7.81 13.41 -5.02
N SER A 176 6.80 12.58 -5.26
CA SER A 176 5.72 12.21 -4.34
C SER A 176 5.26 10.79 -4.65
N SER A 177 4.45 10.17 -3.78
CA SER A 177 3.87 8.84 -4.04
C SER A 177 3.15 8.73 -5.38
N ALA A 178 2.42 9.77 -5.81
CA ALA A 178 1.68 9.80 -7.08
C ALA A 178 2.57 10.05 -8.32
N SER A 179 3.67 10.80 -8.17
CA SER A 179 4.57 11.15 -9.28
C SER A 179 5.79 10.23 -9.40
N PHE A 180 6.11 9.41 -8.39
CA PHE A 180 7.36 8.65 -8.28
C PHE A 180 7.63 7.71 -9.47
N LEU A 181 6.70 6.79 -9.77
CA LEU A 181 6.86 5.84 -10.88
C LEU A 181 6.76 6.52 -12.27
N PRO A 182 5.76 7.40 -12.54
CA PRO A 182 5.69 8.16 -13.80
C PRO A 182 6.95 8.98 -14.10
N LEU A 183 7.58 9.58 -13.09
CA LEU A 183 8.76 10.42 -13.23
C LEU A 183 9.99 9.64 -13.71
N LEU A 184 10.18 8.37 -13.33
CA LEU A 184 11.29 7.55 -13.87
C LEU A 184 11.19 7.47 -15.40
N SER A 185 10.02 7.10 -15.92
CA SER A 185 9.81 6.99 -17.37
C SER A 185 10.02 8.33 -18.07
N ALA A 186 9.54 9.43 -17.50
CA ALA A 186 9.73 10.75 -18.11
C ALA A 186 11.18 11.26 -18.08
N LEU A 187 11.98 10.87 -17.07
CA LEU A 187 13.42 11.16 -17.03
C LEU A 187 14.21 10.33 -18.04
N VAL A 188 13.97 9.02 -18.10
CA VAL A 188 14.62 8.14 -19.10
C VAL A 188 14.30 8.59 -20.54
N ASP A 189 13.11 9.15 -20.75
CA ASP A 189 12.60 9.54 -22.07
C ASP A 189 12.87 11.02 -22.40
N LEU A 190 13.57 11.76 -21.53
CA LEU A 190 13.83 13.19 -21.69
C LEU A 190 14.54 13.54 -23.03
N PRO A 191 15.47 12.73 -23.58
CA PRO A 191 15.99 12.94 -24.94
C PRO A 191 14.93 12.82 -26.05
N ILE A 192 13.92 11.96 -25.87
CA ILE A 192 12.81 11.81 -26.84
C ILE A 192 11.88 13.03 -26.75
N LEU A 193 11.66 13.58 -25.55
CA LEU A 193 10.92 14.83 -25.40
C LEU A 193 11.58 15.98 -26.18
N VAL A 194 12.91 16.07 -26.20
CA VAL A 194 13.63 17.03 -27.06
C VAL A 194 13.35 16.77 -28.55
N VAL A 195 13.46 15.51 -29.00
CA VAL A 195 13.19 15.14 -30.40
C VAL A 195 11.73 15.44 -30.81
N ALA A 196 10.78 15.23 -29.90
CA ALA A 196 9.37 15.56 -30.08
C ALA A 196 9.14 17.08 -30.24
N LEU A 197 9.64 17.87 -29.29
CA LEU A 197 9.53 19.32 -29.30
C LEU A 197 10.24 19.94 -30.53
N GLU A 198 11.36 19.37 -30.97
CA GLU A 198 12.03 19.75 -32.21
C GLU A 198 11.26 19.35 -33.48
N LYS A 199 10.57 18.20 -33.51
CA LYS A 199 9.71 17.81 -34.64
C LYS A 199 8.55 18.81 -34.78
N VAL A 200 7.97 19.25 -33.65
CA VAL A 200 6.95 20.30 -33.58
C VAL A 200 7.50 21.65 -34.07
N GLU A 201 8.66 22.09 -33.60
CA GLU A 201 9.29 23.35 -34.06
C GLU A 201 9.54 23.34 -35.58
N LYS A 202 9.93 22.20 -36.14
CA LYS A 202 10.18 22.03 -37.58
C LYS A 202 8.90 22.00 -38.42
N SER A 203 7.74 21.62 -37.85
CA SER A 203 6.44 21.64 -38.53
C SER A 203 5.64 22.93 -38.32
N SER A 204 5.85 23.62 -37.20
CA SER A 204 5.00 24.73 -36.73
C SER A 204 5.72 26.08 -36.63
N GLY A 205 7.06 26.10 -36.72
CA GLY A 205 7.89 27.29 -36.56
C GLY A 205 8.44 27.46 -35.14
N SER A 206 9.15 28.57 -34.91
CA SER A 206 9.76 28.92 -33.62
C SER A 206 8.75 28.85 -32.48
N LEU A 207 9.01 28.02 -31.47
CA LEU A 207 8.24 28.00 -30.21
C LEU A 207 8.60 29.18 -29.28
N ILE A 208 9.64 29.95 -29.59
CA ILE A 208 10.01 31.16 -28.85
C ILE A 208 9.18 32.34 -29.36
N GLY A 209 8.40 32.96 -28.47
CA GLY A 209 7.74 34.26 -28.68
C GLY A 209 6.61 34.29 -29.73
N SER A 210 6.19 33.14 -30.26
CA SER A 210 5.13 33.06 -31.27
C SER A 210 3.75 33.00 -30.60
N SER A 211 3.02 34.11 -30.68
CA SER A 211 1.57 34.07 -30.46
C SER A 211 0.95 33.11 -31.47
N ILE A 212 0.30 32.03 -31.00
CA ILE A 212 -0.15 30.95 -31.89
C ILE A 212 -1.20 31.44 -32.91
N ALA A 213 -1.85 32.58 -32.63
CA ALA A 213 -2.66 33.35 -33.58
C ALA A 213 -1.93 33.75 -34.90
N THR A 214 -0.60 33.72 -34.95
CA THR A 214 0.16 33.92 -36.21
C THR A 214 0.46 32.62 -36.98
N ILE A 215 0.18 31.45 -36.40
CA ILE A 215 0.42 30.13 -36.99
C ILE A 215 -0.88 29.50 -37.56
N GLN A 216 -2.01 30.23 -37.53
CA GLN A 216 -3.34 29.86 -38.08
C GLN A 216 -3.39 29.81 -39.63
N LYS A 217 -2.40 29.18 -40.27
CA LYS A 217 -2.30 28.93 -41.72
C LYS A 217 -1.70 27.57 -42.11
N SER A 218 -1.40 26.71 -41.14
CA SER A 218 -1.20 25.28 -41.35
C SER A 218 -2.10 24.50 -40.39
N THR A 219 -2.46 23.27 -40.74
CA THR A 219 -3.45 22.46 -39.98
C THR A 219 -2.84 21.74 -38.76
N ALA A 220 -1.51 21.67 -38.68
CA ALA A 220 -0.79 20.96 -37.62
C ALA A 220 -0.81 21.64 -36.22
N PRO A 221 -0.75 22.98 -36.07
CA PRO A 221 -0.77 23.63 -34.76
C PRO A 221 -2.15 23.61 -34.09
N GLU A 222 -3.24 23.59 -34.88
CA GLU A 222 -4.60 23.50 -34.34
C GLU A 222 -4.82 22.18 -33.62
N MET A 223 -4.27 21.07 -34.13
CA MET A 223 -4.31 19.78 -33.43
C MET A 223 -3.52 19.81 -32.11
N LEU A 224 -2.41 20.54 -32.05
CA LEU A 224 -1.61 20.68 -30.82
C LEU A 224 -2.34 21.55 -29.78
N LEU A 225 -2.99 22.64 -30.21
CA LEU A 225 -3.87 23.45 -29.37
C LEU A 225 -5.09 22.64 -28.88
N ALA A 226 -5.74 21.90 -29.77
CA ALA A 226 -6.87 21.04 -29.44
C ALA A 226 -6.49 19.97 -28.42
N LEU A 227 -5.33 19.33 -28.53
CA LEU A 227 -4.89 18.31 -27.56
C LEU A 227 -4.46 18.90 -26.21
N MET A 228 -3.98 20.15 -26.19
CA MET A 228 -3.71 20.88 -24.94
C MET A 228 -5.01 21.31 -24.26
N ASP A 229 -5.96 21.89 -25.00
CA ASP A 229 -7.25 22.31 -24.46
C ASP A 229 -8.17 21.10 -24.14
N GLU A 230 -8.12 20.00 -24.89
CA GLU A 230 -8.87 18.75 -24.61
C GLU A 230 -8.39 18.12 -23.31
N ALA A 231 -7.07 18.01 -23.10
CA ALA A 231 -6.50 17.54 -21.84
C ALA A 231 -6.91 18.43 -20.65
N TYR A 232 -6.93 19.76 -20.83
CA TYR A 232 -7.21 20.69 -19.73
C TYR A 232 -8.68 21.10 -19.54
N THR A 233 -9.58 20.76 -20.47
CA THR A 233 -11.01 21.16 -20.39
C THR A 233 -12.01 20.03 -20.64
N GLY A 234 -11.55 18.84 -21.08
CA GLY A 234 -12.41 17.67 -21.33
C GLY A 234 -13.45 17.85 -22.44
N SER A 235 -13.35 18.92 -23.24
CA SER A 235 -14.35 19.26 -24.26
C SER A 235 -14.01 18.63 -25.61
N THR A 236 -14.60 17.48 -25.90
CA THR A 236 -14.57 16.85 -27.23
C THR A 236 -15.15 17.80 -28.28
N ILE A 237 -14.44 18.04 -29.38
CA ILE A 237 -14.94 18.85 -30.51
C ILE A 237 -16.20 18.18 -31.08
N ALA A 238 -17.28 18.96 -31.22
CA ALA A 238 -18.54 18.46 -31.76
C ALA A 238 -18.42 18.10 -33.26
N ASP A 239 -19.07 17.01 -33.66
CA ASP A 239 -19.08 16.51 -35.04
C ASP A 239 -19.70 17.54 -36.01
N GLY A 240 -18.81 18.20 -36.77
CA GLY A 240 -19.12 19.32 -37.67
C GLY A 240 -19.13 18.90 -39.12
N GLY A 241 -20.08 18.06 -39.53
CA GLY A 241 -20.22 17.61 -40.92
C GLY A 241 -20.41 18.75 -41.93
N GLY A 242 -19.64 18.75 -43.02
CA GLY A 242 -19.75 19.69 -44.13
C GLY A 242 -18.79 19.36 -45.27
N ASP A 243 -19.32 19.10 -46.46
CA ASP A 243 -18.59 18.55 -47.61
C ASP A 243 -17.45 19.45 -48.12
N SER A 244 -16.30 18.85 -48.43
CA SER A 244 -15.27 19.43 -49.32
C SER A 244 -14.28 18.35 -49.81
N GLU A 245 -14.59 17.71 -50.94
CA GLU A 245 -13.61 16.91 -51.68
C GLU A 245 -12.59 17.83 -52.36
N SER A 246 -11.30 17.71 -52.01
CA SER A 246 -10.21 18.31 -52.77
C SER A 246 -8.95 17.44 -52.71
N GLU A 247 -8.73 16.61 -53.72
CA GLU A 247 -7.45 15.96 -53.95
C GLU A 247 -6.43 17.00 -54.43
N ASP A 248 -5.48 17.43 -53.57
CA ASP A 248 -4.06 17.48 -53.94
C ASP A 248 -3.10 17.80 -52.77
N SER A 249 -1.86 17.33 -52.91
CA SER A 249 -0.65 17.70 -52.12
C SER A 249 -0.57 17.37 -50.60
N ASN A 250 0.19 16.32 -50.29
CA ASN A 250 1.03 16.13 -49.09
C ASN A 250 0.54 16.73 -47.74
N THR A 251 -0.50 16.13 -47.15
CA THR A 251 -0.82 16.34 -45.73
C THR A 251 0.32 15.88 -44.82
N ILE A 252 0.67 16.68 -43.81
CA ILE A 252 1.90 16.51 -43.00
C ILE A 252 1.75 15.40 -41.96
N ASP A 253 2.71 14.46 -41.94
CA ASP A 253 2.73 13.28 -41.07
C ASP A 253 3.18 13.59 -39.62
N VAL A 254 2.26 14.22 -38.88
CA VAL A 254 2.34 14.45 -37.42
C VAL A 254 1.44 13.47 -36.65
N ALA A 255 0.76 12.54 -37.35
CA ALA A 255 -0.26 11.65 -36.83
C ALA A 255 0.27 10.38 -36.11
N ASP A 256 1.35 10.50 -35.32
CA ASP A 256 1.83 9.42 -34.45
C ASP A 256 1.38 9.68 -32.99
N PRO A 257 0.41 8.92 -32.44
CA PRO A 257 -0.16 9.17 -31.12
C PRO A 257 0.85 9.19 -29.97
N LEU A 258 1.99 8.49 -30.09
CA LEU A 258 3.03 8.47 -29.05
C LEU A 258 3.75 9.82 -28.91
N PHE A 259 3.87 10.59 -30.00
CA PHE A 259 4.37 11.96 -29.93
C PHE A 259 3.38 12.91 -29.25
N LEU A 260 2.08 12.63 -29.34
CA LEU A 260 1.03 13.42 -28.69
C LEU A 260 0.96 13.10 -27.19
N GLU A 261 1.14 11.84 -26.80
CA GLU A 261 1.22 11.42 -25.39
C GLU A 261 2.43 12.07 -24.68
N LEU A 262 3.61 12.09 -25.32
CA LEU A 262 4.81 12.76 -24.81
C LEU A 262 4.64 14.28 -24.62
N LEU A 263 3.64 14.88 -25.27
CA LEU A 263 3.37 16.32 -25.21
C LEU A 263 2.19 16.69 -24.29
N LYS A 264 1.60 15.74 -23.56
CA LYS A 264 0.66 16.05 -22.47
C LYS A 264 1.38 16.67 -21.26
N ASP A 265 0.71 17.60 -20.58
CA ASP A 265 1.25 18.29 -19.40
C ASP A 265 0.68 17.79 -18.05
N GLU A 266 -0.29 16.88 -18.07
CA GLU A 266 -0.94 16.32 -16.88
C GLU A 266 -0.53 14.87 -16.61
N ASN A 267 -0.60 14.46 -15.33
CA ASN A 267 -0.32 13.10 -14.85
C ASN A 267 -1.47 12.10 -15.13
N ASP A 268 -2.22 12.29 -16.22
CA ASP A 268 -3.51 11.63 -16.45
C ASP A 268 -3.35 10.20 -17.00
N GLY A 269 -2.65 9.36 -16.23
CA GLY A 269 -2.26 8.00 -16.58
C GLY A 269 -1.30 7.94 -17.77
N LEU A 270 0.01 8.17 -17.55
CA LEU A 270 1.01 7.79 -18.55
C LEU A 270 0.84 6.30 -18.86
N ALA A 271 0.50 5.98 -20.10
CA ALA A 271 0.32 4.61 -20.51
C ALA A 271 1.68 3.91 -20.56
N GLU A 272 1.67 2.58 -20.66
CA GLU A 272 2.92 1.85 -20.93
C GLU A 272 3.41 2.24 -22.32
N ARG A 273 4.42 3.11 -22.39
CA ARG A 273 4.87 3.74 -23.65
C ARG A 273 5.39 2.70 -24.62
N HIS A 274 4.68 2.48 -25.73
CA HIS A 274 4.98 1.39 -26.67
C HIS A 274 6.18 1.69 -27.59
N TRP A 275 7.39 1.42 -27.09
CA TRP A 275 8.68 1.52 -27.81
C TRP A 275 8.74 0.79 -29.15
N ALA A 276 7.86 -0.20 -29.37
CA ALA A 276 7.80 -1.02 -30.57
C ALA A 276 7.01 -0.41 -31.75
N SER A 277 6.49 0.82 -31.62
CA SER A 277 5.84 1.53 -32.73
C SER A 277 6.80 1.72 -33.92
N PRO A 278 6.45 1.28 -35.15
CA PRO A 278 7.28 1.50 -36.33
C PRO A 278 7.51 2.98 -36.65
N GLY A 279 6.54 3.86 -36.36
CA GLY A 279 6.63 5.31 -36.57
C GLY A 279 7.62 5.98 -35.61
N MET A 280 7.56 5.60 -34.33
CA MET A 280 8.52 6.04 -33.31
C MET A 280 9.92 5.52 -33.63
N ALA A 281 10.07 4.22 -33.95
CA ALA A 281 11.35 3.63 -34.33
C ALA A 281 11.99 4.31 -35.55
N ALA A 282 11.20 4.58 -36.60
CA ALA A 282 11.67 5.30 -37.78
C ALA A 282 12.04 6.77 -37.48
N THR A 283 11.25 7.47 -36.67
CA THR A 283 11.51 8.87 -36.27
C THR A 283 12.77 8.98 -35.41
N LEU A 284 12.96 8.07 -34.44
CA LEU A 284 14.18 7.99 -33.64
C LEU A 284 15.39 7.68 -34.51
N GLN A 285 15.30 6.68 -35.40
CA GLN A 285 16.39 6.35 -36.32
C GLN A 285 16.77 7.54 -37.23
N ALA A 286 15.79 8.31 -37.70
CA ALA A 286 16.05 9.55 -38.45
C ALA A 286 16.74 10.63 -37.60
N ALA A 287 16.35 10.78 -36.33
CA ALA A 287 16.98 11.73 -35.40
C ALA A 287 18.43 11.34 -35.04
N ILE A 288 18.73 10.05 -34.93
CA ILE A 288 20.09 9.50 -34.68
C ILE A 288 20.99 9.65 -35.91
N ASN A 289 20.42 9.51 -37.12
CA ASN A 289 21.14 9.67 -38.38
C ASN A 289 21.42 11.14 -38.73
N ALA A 290 20.78 12.09 -38.05
CA ALA A 290 21.04 13.53 -38.17
C ALA A 290 22.11 13.99 -37.16
N PRO A 291 22.85 15.08 -37.44
CA PRO A 291 23.74 15.68 -36.44
C PRO A 291 22.89 16.17 -35.24
N PRO A 292 23.19 15.73 -34.00
CA PRO A 292 22.35 16.09 -32.85
C PRO A 292 22.42 17.59 -32.56
N SER A 293 21.28 18.15 -32.14
CA SER A 293 21.19 19.54 -31.70
C SER A 293 21.94 19.79 -30.40
N ASP A 294 22.23 21.05 -30.10
CA ASP A 294 22.88 21.41 -28.84
C ASP A 294 21.95 21.25 -27.63
N ARG A 295 20.62 21.30 -27.82
CA ARG A 295 19.62 20.93 -26.81
C ARG A 295 19.70 19.43 -26.49
N LEU A 296 19.71 18.59 -27.53
CA LEU A 296 19.80 17.13 -27.36
C LEU A 296 21.12 16.72 -26.69
N LYS A 297 22.26 17.32 -27.08
CA LYS A 297 23.57 17.08 -26.41
C LYS A 297 23.53 17.40 -24.91
N GLN A 298 22.94 18.52 -24.52
CA GLN A 298 22.80 18.91 -23.11
C GLN A 298 21.90 17.92 -22.36
N ILE A 299 20.74 17.55 -22.91
CA ILE A 299 19.82 16.64 -22.22
C ILE A 299 20.39 15.21 -22.11
N LEU A 300 21.18 14.75 -23.08
CA LEU A 300 21.92 13.49 -22.96
C LEU A 300 22.98 13.50 -21.83
N SER A 301 23.56 14.66 -21.48
CA SER A 301 24.53 14.79 -20.36
C SER A 301 23.89 15.11 -19.01
N MET A 302 22.72 15.78 -19.00
CA MET A 302 21.97 16.15 -17.80
C MET A 302 21.13 14.99 -17.24
N THR A 303 20.53 14.17 -18.11
CA THR A 303 19.61 13.09 -17.69
C THR A 303 20.23 12.11 -16.68
N PRO A 304 21.49 11.63 -16.83
CA PRO A 304 22.12 10.80 -15.81
C PRO A 304 22.25 11.51 -14.46
N ARG A 305 22.51 12.83 -14.43
CA ARG A 305 22.62 13.65 -13.21
C ARG A 305 21.27 13.83 -12.50
N LEU A 306 20.17 13.90 -13.26
CA LEU A 306 18.81 13.88 -12.71
C LEU A 306 18.45 12.51 -12.11
N LEU A 307 18.86 11.42 -12.77
CA LEU A 307 18.70 10.06 -12.25
C LEU A 307 19.52 9.84 -10.97
N ASP A 308 20.75 10.36 -10.88
CA ASP A 308 21.58 10.30 -9.66
C ASP A 308 20.83 10.89 -8.45
N VAL A 309 20.17 12.05 -8.61
CA VAL A 309 19.38 12.68 -7.56
C VAL A 309 18.07 11.93 -7.27
N TYR A 310 17.38 11.43 -8.31
CA TYR A 310 16.17 10.62 -8.16
C TYR A 310 16.45 9.35 -7.35
N PHE A 311 17.51 8.61 -7.68
CA PHE A 311 17.90 7.38 -7.00
C PHE A 311 18.42 7.64 -5.58
N ALA A 312 19.16 8.72 -5.34
CA ALA A 312 19.60 9.11 -3.99
C ALA A 312 18.42 9.46 -3.06
N ILE A 313 17.37 10.11 -3.59
CA ILE A 313 16.13 10.39 -2.84
C ILE A 313 15.33 9.10 -2.64
N ALA A 314 15.20 8.25 -3.66
CA ALA A 314 14.50 6.98 -3.58
C ALA A 314 15.08 6.07 -2.48
N LEU A 315 16.41 5.90 -2.44
CA LEU A 315 17.07 5.06 -1.42
C LEU A 315 16.99 5.62 0.01
N ARG A 316 16.67 6.91 0.20
CA ARG A 316 16.63 7.55 1.53
C ARG A 316 15.20 7.82 2.05
N ASP A 317 14.33 8.36 1.19
CA ASP A 317 13.06 8.99 1.61
C ASP A 317 11.82 8.21 1.15
N VAL A 318 11.94 7.26 0.22
CA VAL A 318 10.81 6.54 -0.38
C VAL A 318 10.62 5.17 0.29
N ASN A 319 9.36 4.72 0.39
CA ASN A 319 9.00 3.46 1.04
C ASN A 319 9.25 2.23 0.16
N ASP A 320 9.39 1.09 0.82
CA ASP A 320 9.77 -0.18 0.19
C ASP A 320 8.75 -0.67 -0.83
N SER A 321 7.45 -0.43 -0.63
CA SER A 321 6.42 -0.76 -1.62
C SER A 321 6.59 -0.04 -2.96
N LEU A 322 6.96 1.25 -2.93
CA LEU A 322 7.18 2.02 -4.17
C LEU A 322 8.51 1.64 -4.83
N ILE A 323 9.55 1.32 -4.06
CA ILE A 323 10.83 0.83 -4.59
C ILE A 323 10.65 -0.55 -5.23
N CYS A 324 9.92 -1.46 -4.60
CA CYS A 324 9.58 -2.78 -5.15
C CYS A 324 8.81 -2.66 -6.48
N ALA A 325 7.83 -1.75 -6.56
CA ALA A 325 7.10 -1.47 -7.80
C ALA A 325 7.97 -0.81 -8.91
N LEU A 326 9.05 -0.11 -8.54
CA LEU A 326 9.98 0.53 -9.49
C LEU A 326 10.92 -0.49 -10.16
N ILE A 327 11.33 -1.55 -9.44
CA ILE A 327 12.34 -2.51 -9.92
C ILE A 327 11.94 -3.19 -11.25
N PRO A 328 10.71 -3.70 -11.45
CA PRO A 328 10.27 -4.22 -12.75
C PRO A 328 10.33 -3.19 -13.89
N GLN A 329 10.07 -1.91 -13.61
CA GLN A 329 10.17 -0.84 -14.60
C GLN A 329 11.64 -0.62 -15.00
N LEU A 330 12.57 -0.60 -14.04
CA LEU A 330 14.00 -0.51 -14.30
C LEU A 330 14.51 -1.69 -15.15
N MET A 331 14.07 -2.90 -14.84
CA MET A 331 14.38 -4.10 -15.62
C MET A 331 13.90 -4.01 -17.07
N ALA A 332 12.66 -3.54 -17.30
CA ALA A 332 12.12 -3.33 -18.63
C ALA A 332 12.85 -2.21 -19.41
N ARG A 333 13.15 -1.09 -18.73
CA ARG A 333 13.84 0.07 -19.33
C ARG A 333 15.31 -0.18 -19.64
N ASN A 334 15.99 -1.09 -18.95
CA ASN A 334 17.39 -1.44 -19.23
C ASN A 334 17.66 -1.85 -20.71
N ALA A 335 16.65 -2.40 -21.41
CA ALA A 335 16.74 -2.72 -22.84
C ALA A 335 16.05 -1.70 -23.78
N THR A 336 15.31 -0.73 -23.25
CA THR A 336 14.48 0.23 -24.01
C THR A 336 14.84 1.68 -23.65
N LEU A 337 15.98 2.12 -24.20
CA LEU A 337 16.59 3.45 -24.00
C LEU A 337 16.80 4.18 -25.32
N PHE A 338 16.98 5.50 -25.25
CA PHE A 338 17.45 6.30 -26.38
C PHE A 338 18.81 5.79 -26.90
N LEU A 339 18.92 5.63 -28.22
CA LEU A 339 20.01 4.89 -28.88
C LEU A 339 21.29 5.72 -29.09
N ASP A 340 21.70 6.51 -28.09
CA ASP A 340 23.08 7.00 -28.01
C ASP A 340 23.95 6.04 -27.16
N LYS A 341 25.22 5.88 -27.56
CA LYS A 341 26.13 4.91 -26.92
C LYS A 341 26.55 5.35 -25.53
N ASN A 342 26.80 6.64 -25.32
CA ASN A 342 27.30 7.15 -24.03
C ASN A 342 26.14 7.28 -23.04
N PHE A 343 25.03 7.90 -23.46
CA PHE A 343 23.80 7.99 -22.67
C PHE A 343 23.29 6.62 -22.25
N SER A 344 23.15 5.67 -23.17
CA SER A 344 22.61 4.35 -22.81
C SER A 344 23.56 3.57 -21.88
N TYR A 345 24.87 3.81 -21.93
CA TYR A 345 25.83 3.26 -20.97
C TYR A 345 25.65 3.90 -19.58
N GLU A 346 25.72 5.24 -19.49
CA GLU A 346 25.62 5.99 -18.24
C GLU A 346 24.27 5.82 -17.54
N VAL A 347 23.18 5.67 -18.29
CA VAL A 347 21.85 5.35 -17.75
C VAL A 347 21.79 3.90 -17.27
N ARG A 348 22.15 2.89 -18.10
CA ARG A 348 22.13 1.48 -17.66
C ARG A 348 22.97 1.24 -16.42
N LYS A 349 24.15 1.86 -16.34
CA LYS A 349 25.00 1.88 -15.15
C LYS A 349 24.18 2.24 -13.90
N ARG A 350 23.48 3.37 -13.91
CA ARG A 350 22.68 3.87 -12.78
C ARG A 350 21.46 3.01 -12.48
N LEU A 351 20.77 2.49 -13.52
CA LEU A 351 19.64 1.57 -13.31
C LEU A 351 20.09 0.31 -12.56
N LEU A 352 21.26 -0.24 -12.91
CA LEU A 352 21.84 -1.42 -12.26
C LEU A 352 22.40 -1.10 -10.87
N GLU A 353 23.11 0.02 -10.70
CA GLU A 353 23.61 0.47 -9.38
C GLU A 353 22.47 0.67 -8.38
N PHE A 354 21.37 1.33 -8.77
CA PHE A 354 20.19 1.47 -7.91
C PHE A 354 19.49 0.13 -7.66
N LEU A 355 19.32 -0.72 -8.69
CA LEU A 355 18.67 -2.03 -8.54
C LEU A 355 19.42 -2.93 -7.56
N LEU A 356 20.76 -2.93 -7.60
CA LEU A 356 21.59 -3.64 -6.63
C LEU A 356 21.53 -3.01 -5.23
N ALA A 357 21.54 -1.67 -5.14
CA ALA A 357 21.39 -0.97 -3.86
C ALA A 357 20.01 -1.18 -3.22
N ALA A 358 18.94 -1.33 -4.02
CA ALA A 358 17.60 -1.64 -3.55
C ALA A 358 17.51 -3.07 -2.98
N PHE A 359 18.06 -4.07 -3.68
CA PHE A 359 18.19 -5.44 -3.14
C PHE A 359 19.10 -5.50 -1.90
N GLN A 360 20.13 -4.65 -1.82
CA GLN A 360 20.98 -4.55 -0.62
C GLN A 360 20.28 -3.86 0.56
N ARG A 361 19.31 -2.95 0.31
CA ARG A 361 18.47 -2.34 1.35
C ARG A 361 17.42 -3.33 1.85
N SER A 362 16.75 -4.06 0.94
CA SER A 362 15.66 -4.98 1.29
C SER A 362 15.74 -6.27 0.45
N PRO A 363 16.42 -7.32 0.96
CA PRO A 363 16.55 -8.63 0.30
C PRO A 363 15.22 -9.26 -0.15
N ASP A 364 14.16 -9.10 0.66
CA ASP A 364 12.79 -9.58 0.46
C ASP A 364 12.24 -9.28 -0.94
N PHE A 365 12.68 -8.18 -1.56
CA PHE A 365 12.31 -7.79 -2.92
C PHE A 365 12.64 -8.88 -3.96
N ILE A 366 13.67 -9.70 -3.75
CA ILE A 366 14.02 -10.76 -4.70
C ILE A 366 12.98 -11.89 -4.66
N ALA A 367 12.46 -12.22 -3.48
CA ALA A 367 11.41 -13.21 -3.30
C ALA A 367 10.05 -12.70 -3.81
N LEU A 368 9.74 -11.43 -3.56
CA LEU A 368 8.53 -10.77 -4.07
C LEU A 368 8.55 -10.66 -5.60
N LEU A 369 9.70 -10.33 -6.19
CA LEU A 369 9.87 -10.11 -7.63
C LEU A 369 10.40 -11.34 -8.39
N LYS A 370 10.35 -12.53 -7.78
CA LYS A 370 10.90 -13.78 -8.34
C LYS A 370 10.48 -14.03 -9.79
N LYS A 371 9.22 -13.76 -10.14
CA LYS A 371 8.70 -13.93 -11.51
C LYS A 371 9.29 -12.89 -12.50
N PRO A 372 9.14 -11.57 -12.31
CA PRO A 372 9.85 -10.56 -13.12
C PRO A 372 11.36 -10.80 -13.27
N ILE A 373 12.02 -11.30 -12.22
CA ILE A 373 13.44 -11.66 -12.24
C ILE A 373 13.70 -12.86 -13.17
N MET A 374 12.95 -13.96 -13.04
CA MET A 374 13.10 -15.13 -13.90
C MET A 374 12.71 -14.85 -15.36
N ASP A 375 11.67 -14.05 -15.61
CA ASP A 375 11.26 -13.64 -16.96
C ASP A 375 12.44 -12.92 -17.67
N ARG A 376 13.16 -12.03 -16.97
CA ARG A 376 14.33 -11.31 -17.51
C ARG A 376 15.58 -12.19 -17.63
N LEU A 377 15.71 -13.25 -16.83
CA LEU A 377 16.78 -14.24 -16.95
C LEU A 377 16.58 -15.16 -18.18
N ALA A 378 15.35 -15.46 -18.57
CA ALA A 378 15.06 -16.21 -19.80
C ALA A 378 15.45 -15.41 -21.06
N GLU A 379 15.21 -14.10 -21.07
CA GLU A 379 15.55 -13.17 -22.16
C GLU A 379 17.06 -12.85 -22.30
N ALA A 380 17.94 -13.45 -21.46
CA ALA A 380 19.34 -13.06 -21.34
C ALA A 380 20.18 -13.16 -22.63
N TYR A 381 19.70 -13.85 -23.66
CA TYR A 381 20.40 -14.04 -24.93
C TYR A 381 19.95 -13.09 -26.07
N ASP A 382 18.91 -12.28 -25.87
CA ASP A 382 18.38 -11.42 -26.93
C ASP A 382 19.31 -10.24 -27.25
N SER A 383 20.00 -9.68 -26.25
CA SER A 383 20.93 -8.58 -26.42
C SER A 383 21.98 -8.52 -25.30
N PRO A 384 23.15 -7.87 -25.53
CA PRO A 384 24.14 -7.64 -24.49
C PRO A 384 23.62 -6.85 -23.28
N ALA A 385 22.62 -5.99 -23.48
CA ALA A 385 22.00 -5.23 -22.39
C ALA A 385 21.13 -6.12 -21.49
N LYS A 386 20.35 -7.05 -22.07
CA LYS A 386 19.62 -8.05 -21.30
C LYS A 386 20.56 -9.02 -20.60
N MET A 387 21.65 -9.43 -21.27
CA MET A 387 22.65 -10.29 -20.63
C MET A 387 23.29 -9.65 -19.40
N GLU A 388 23.72 -8.40 -19.46
CA GLU A 388 24.39 -7.78 -18.31
C GLU A 388 23.42 -7.64 -17.13
N LEU A 389 22.14 -7.26 -17.37
CA LEU A 389 21.09 -7.33 -16.35
C LEU A 389 20.94 -8.75 -15.78
N ALA A 390 20.88 -9.78 -16.63
CA ALA A 390 20.78 -11.18 -16.19
C ALA A 390 21.97 -11.62 -15.31
N LEU A 391 23.19 -11.14 -15.57
CA LEU A 391 24.34 -11.36 -14.69
C LEU A 391 24.16 -10.70 -13.32
N GLN A 392 23.69 -9.45 -13.28
CA GLN A 392 23.43 -8.74 -12.02
C GLN A 392 22.28 -9.38 -11.22
N LEU A 393 21.23 -9.87 -11.90
CA LEU A 393 20.13 -10.61 -11.25
C LEU A 393 20.59 -11.97 -10.70
N CYS A 394 21.37 -12.76 -11.44
CA CYS A 394 21.99 -13.98 -10.91
C CYS A 394 22.89 -13.68 -9.71
N TRP A 395 23.63 -12.57 -9.73
CA TRP A 395 24.46 -12.17 -8.60
C TRP A 395 23.61 -11.77 -7.38
N ALA A 396 22.57 -10.96 -7.56
CA ALA A 396 21.71 -10.49 -6.48
C ALA A 396 20.98 -11.65 -5.77
N ILE A 397 20.37 -12.56 -6.55
CA ILE A 397 19.78 -13.81 -6.00
C ILE A 397 20.85 -14.51 -5.14
N GLY A 398 22.03 -14.77 -5.71
CA GLY A 398 23.13 -15.46 -5.03
C GLY A 398 23.67 -14.76 -3.77
N GLU A 399 23.80 -13.44 -3.76
CA GLU A 399 24.35 -12.67 -2.64
C GLU A 399 23.40 -12.58 -1.45
N HIS A 400 22.11 -12.39 -1.74
CA HIS A 400 21.09 -12.12 -0.73
C HIS A 400 20.31 -13.36 -0.29
N GLY A 401 20.59 -14.52 -0.89
CA GLY A 401 19.78 -15.72 -0.68
C GLY A 401 18.36 -15.50 -1.16
N GLY A 402 18.17 -14.97 -2.38
CA GLY A 402 16.89 -14.82 -3.09
C GLY A 402 15.68 -14.21 -2.36
N GLY A 403 15.84 -13.70 -1.14
CA GLY A 403 14.79 -13.15 -0.28
C GLY A 403 15.21 -13.00 1.18
N GLY A 404 15.84 -14.01 1.77
CA GLY A 404 16.05 -14.14 3.22
C GLY A 404 15.03 -15.09 3.84
N ALA A 405 15.43 -16.14 4.58
CA ALA A 405 14.62 -17.31 5.02
C ALA A 405 13.38 -17.12 5.92
N SER A 406 12.79 -15.93 5.95
CA SER A 406 11.34 -15.82 5.75
C SER A 406 10.86 -16.48 4.43
N HIS A 407 11.72 -16.57 3.40
CA HIS A 407 11.36 -16.81 1.99
C HIS A 407 11.71 -18.19 1.41
N LYS A 408 11.89 -19.20 2.27
CA LYS A 408 12.16 -20.64 2.02
C LYS A 408 11.48 -21.34 0.83
N ASP A 409 10.39 -20.81 0.31
CA ASP A 409 9.66 -21.34 -0.85
C ASP A 409 9.94 -20.56 -2.15
N ALA A 410 10.18 -19.24 -2.07
CA ALA A 410 10.52 -18.40 -3.22
C ALA A 410 11.89 -18.80 -3.79
N ALA A 411 12.91 -18.82 -2.92
CA ALA A 411 13.99 -19.79 -2.87
C ALA A 411 13.86 -20.98 -3.83
N ARG A 412 13.12 -22.00 -3.39
CA ARG A 412 13.07 -23.31 -4.04
C ARG A 412 12.67 -23.18 -5.52
N GLU A 413 11.79 -22.24 -5.84
CA GLU A 413 11.43 -21.87 -7.20
C GLU A 413 12.56 -21.14 -7.95
N LEU A 414 13.21 -20.12 -7.35
CA LEU A 414 14.29 -19.36 -7.96
C LEU A 414 15.40 -20.27 -8.49
N PHE A 415 15.95 -21.17 -7.66
CA PHE A 415 16.93 -22.12 -8.17
C PHE A 415 16.33 -23.21 -9.04
N GLU A 416 15.10 -23.72 -8.84
CA GLU A 416 14.51 -24.64 -9.82
C GLU A 416 14.53 -24.05 -11.23
N ASN A 417 14.31 -22.74 -11.35
CA ASN A 417 14.47 -22.02 -12.61
C ASN A 417 15.94 -21.75 -13.01
N LEU A 418 16.86 -21.41 -12.08
CA LEU A 418 18.31 -21.30 -12.38
C LEU A 418 18.93 -22.64 -12.81
N GLU A 419 18.43 -23.76 -12.29
CA GLU A 419 18.80 -25.10 -12.71
C GLU A 419 18.26 -25.41 -14.10
N LEU A 420 16.99 -25.09 -14.37
CA LEU A 420 16.41 -25.27 -15.69
C LEU A 420 17.27 -24.53 -16.73
N LEU A 421 17.57 -23.25 -16.47
CA LEU A 421 18.48 -22.42 -17.27
C LEU A 421 19.88 -23.04 -17.40
N LEU A 422 20.43 -23.63 -16.34
CA LEU A 422 21.70 -24.36 -16.36
C LEU A 422 21.65 -25.59 -17.29
N TYR A 423 20.58 -26.40 -17.24
CA TYR A 423 20.45 -27.61 -18.06
C TYR A 423 20.10 -27.32 -19.51
N GLU A 424 19.28 -26.31 -19.80
CA GLU A 424 19.00 -25.86 -21.17
C GLU A 424 20.26 -25.34 -21.88
N ASN A 425 21.11 -24.61 -21.16
CA ASN A 425 22.38 -24.13 -21.69
C ASN A 425 23.44 -25.25 -21.81
N LEU A 426 23.36 -26.29 -20.98
CA LEU A 426 24.17 -27.50 -21.15
C LEU A 426 23.66 -28.40 -22.29
N SER A 427 22.36 -28.47 -22.55
CA SER A 427 21.78 -29.32 -23.61
C SER A 427 21.86 -28.67 -25.00
N SER A 428 21.65 -27.36 -25.12
CA SER A 428 21.83 -26.60 -26.37
C SER A 428 23.26 -26.69 -26.93
N SER A 429 24.26 -26.85 -26.07
CA SER A 429 25.67 -27.12 -26.46
C SER A 429 25.85 -28.45 -27.23
N VAL A 430 24.85 -29.35 -27.21
CA VAL A 430 24.79 -30.59 -28.00
C VAL A 430 24.16 -30.34 -29.38
N GLY A 431 23.16 -29.46 -29.47
CA GLY A 431 22.36 -29.22 -30.68
C GLY A 431 23.06 -28.35 -31.73
N LEU A 432 23.89 -27.39 -31.31
CA LEU A 432 24.57 -26.40 -32.19
C LEU A 432 25.73 -26.98 -33.03
N ARG A 433 25.64 -28.25 -33.46
CA ARG A 433 26.54 -28.88 -34.44
C ARG A 433 25.96 -28.97 -35.87
N GLN A 434 24.72 -28.56 -36.08
CA GLN A 434 23.99 -28.84 -37.34
C GLN A 434 23.52 -27.61 -38.14
N GLU A 435 23.48 -26.39 -37.56
CA GLU A 435 23.00 -25.18 -38.23
C GLU A 435 24.10 -24.12 -38.42
N ALA A 436 24.92 -24.31 -39.46
CA ALA A 436 25.99 -23.38 -39.82
C ALA A 436 25.51 -22.30 -40.80
N SER A 437 25.15 -21.12 -40.30
CA SER A 437 24.86 -19.93 -41.15
C SER A 437 25.22 -18.57 -40.52
N VAL A 438 25.98 -18.55 -39.42
CA VAL A 438 26.39 -17.33 -38.70
C VAL A 438 27.92 -17.22 -38.68
N GLY A 439 28.46 -15.99 -38.76
CA GLY A 439 29.90 -15.74 -38.84
C GLY A 439 30.67 -16.17 -37.58
N PRO A 440 31.96 -16.56 -37.71
CA PRO A 440 32.73 -17.20 -36.64
C PRO A 440 32.88 -16.33 -35.39
N ASP A 441 33.05 -15.01 -35.55
CA ASP A 441 33.20 -14.08 -34.42
C ASP A 441 31.93 -13.98 -33.58
N SER A 442 30.75 -14.03 -34.23
CA SER A 442 29.45 -14.02 -33.56
C SER A 442 29.17 -15.33 -32.82
N GLU A 443 29.57 -16.47 -33.38
CA GLU A 443 29.52 -17.75 -32.65
C GLU A 443 30.41 -17.75 -31.41
N ASN A 444 31.64 -17.24 -31.53
CA ASN A 444 32.60 -17.17 -30.42
C ASN A 444 32.14 -16.20 -29.33
N TYR A 445 31.60 -15.04 -29.70
CA TYR A 445 30.98 -14.10 -28.76
C TYR A 445 29.80 -14.75 -28.01
N ARG A 446 28.90 -15.44 -28.72
CA ARG A 446 27.74 -16.12 -28.10
C ARG A 446 28.17 -17.24 -27.14
N LYS A 447 29.20 -18.02 -27.47
CA LYS A 447 29.75 -19.08 -26.59
C LYS A 447 30.45 -18.50 -25.35
N SER A 448 31.19 -17.40 -25.48
CA SER A 448 31.81 -16.72 -24.33
C SER A 448 30.77 -16.05 -23.43
N SER A 449 29.70 -15.51 -24.03
CA SER A 449 28.55 -14.92 -23.35
C SER A 449 27.73 -15.97 -22.57
N GLN A 450 27.44 -17.11 -23.19
CA GLN A 450 26.77 -18.25 -22.54
C GLN A 450 27.58 -18.78 -21.35
N SER A 451 28.91 -18.88 -21.48
CA SER A 451 29.79 -19.30 -20.38
C SER A 451 30.00 -18.24 -19.29
N ARG A 452 29.85 -16.94 -19.58
CA ARG A 452 29.69 -15.89 -18.54
C ARG A 452 28.42 -16.13 -17.72
N LEU A 453 27.25 -16.26 -18.36
CA LEU A 453 25.99 -16.47 -17.64
C LEU A 453 26.00 -17.77 -16.83
N LEU A 454 26.44 -18.89 -17.41
CA LEU A 454 26.59 -20.16 -16.69
C LEU A 454 27.55 -20.06 -15.49
N CYS A 455 28.60 -19.25 -15.57
CA CYS A 455 29.48 -18.99 -14.43
C CYS A 455 28.78 -18.25 -13.28
N PHE A 456 27.85 -17.33 -13.58
CA PHE A 456 27.04 -16.64 -12.57
C PHE A 456 25.94 -17.54 -12.01
N VAL A 457 25.21 -18.27 -12.86
CA VAL A 457 24.21 -19.27 -12.46
C VAL A 457 24.80 -20.32 -11.53
N VAL A 458 25.99 -20.86 -11.84
CA VAL A 458 26.74 -21.79 -10.97
C VAL A 458 27.19 -21.15 -9.65
N THR A 459 27.39 -19.83 -9.61
CA THR A 459 27.74 -19.09 -8.39
C THR A 459 26.53 -18.83 -7.51
N ALA A 460 25.39 -18.44 -8.10
CA ALA A 460 24.11 -18.35 -7.41
C ALA A 460 23.78 -19.70 -6.78
N ILE A 461 23.65 -20.74 -7.60
CA ILE A 461 23.46 -22.14 -7.19
C ILE A 461 24.36 -22.58 -6.03
N ALA A 462 25.61 -22.10 -5.95
CA ALA A 462 26.51 -22.44 -4.85
C ALA A 462 26.36 -21.57 -3.60
N LYS A 463 26.14 -20.26 -3.74
CA LYS A 463 25.94 -19.33 -2.62
C LYS A 463 24.62 -19.60 -1.92
N LEU A 464 23.55 -19.65 -2.70
CA LEU A 464 22.23 -20.06 -2.28
C LEU A 464 22.34 -21.31 -1.42
N ALA A 465 22.75 -22.44 -2.01
CA ALA A 465 22.96 -23.75 -1.37
C ALA A 465 23.87 -23.78 -0.12
N THR A 466 24.59 -22.71 0.20
CA THR A 466 25.38 -22.59 1.42
C THR A 466 24.52 -22.14 2.62
N TYR A 467 23.38 -21.51 2.33
CA TYR A 467 22.63 -20.59 3.19
C TYR A 467 21.17 -21.10 3.40
N HIS A 468 20.65 -22.06 2.58
CA HIS A 468 19.87 -23.22 3.08
C HIS A 468 20.63 -24.54 3.01
N ARG A 469 20.46 -25.33 4.06
CA ARG A 469 21.10 -26.64 4.19
C ARG A 469 20.22 -27.79 3.71
N GLU A 470 18.91 -27.60 3.66
CA GLU A 470 17.96 -28.60 3.17
C GLU A 470 18.01 -28.78 1.64
N LEU A 471 18.60 -27.83 0.91
CA LEU A 471 18.66 -27.82 -0.55
C LEU A 471 20.10 -28.01 -1.11
N LEU A 472 21.14 -27.83 -0.28
CA LEU A 472 22.53 -28.25 -0.51
C LEU A 472 22.74 -29.68 -1.10
N PRO A 473 22.04 -30.76 -0.67
CA PRO A 473 22.24 -32.10 -1.24
C PRO A 473 21.85 -32.14 -2.72
N ARG A 474 20.82 -31.36 -3.02
CA ARG A 474 20.20 -31.14 -4.32
C ARG A 474 21.24 -30.35 -5.17
N ALA A 475 21.82 -29.26 -4.67
CA ALA A 475 22.82 -28.46 -5.40
C ALA A 475 24.10 -29.23 -5.79
N ARG A 476 24.58 -30.13 -4.91
CA ARG A 476 25.70 -31.04 -5.21
C ARG A 476 25.42 -31.96 -6.41
N VAL A 477 24.16 -32.31 -6.68
CA VAL A 477 23.77 -33.08 -7.89
C VAL A 477 23.87 -32.20 -9.14
N SER A 478 23.32 -30.98 -9.11
CA SER A 478 23.45 -29.97 -10.18
C SER A 478 24.90 -29.72 -10.56
N LEU A 479 25.71 -29.21 -9.64
CA LEU A 479 27.12 -28.91 -9.88
C LEU A 479 27.91 -30.17 -10.26
N GLY A 480 27.54 -31.32 -9.71
CA GLY A 480 28.07 -32.64 -10.08
C GLY A 480 27.85 -32.98 -11.56
N LYS A 481 26.68 -32.67 -12.13
CA LYS A 481 26.41 -32.83 -13.57
C LYS A 481 27.29 -31.89 -14.39
N VAL A 482 27.43 -30.61 -13.99
CA VAL A 482 28.33 -29.64 -14.66
C VAL A 482 29.78 -30.12 -14.68
N ALA A 483 30.34 -30.47 -13.51
CA ALA A 483 31.74 -30.89 -13.38
C ALA A 483 32.06 -32.25 -14.03
N ARG A 484 31.04 -33.00 -14.48
CA ARG A 484 31.15 -34.23 -15.28
C ARG A 484 30.83 -34.02 -16.77
N SER A 485 30.26 -32.88 -17.16
CA SER A 485 30.05 -32.53 -18.56
C SER A 485 31.40 -32.34 -19.26
N ARG A 486 31.50 -32.86 -20.49
CA ARG A 486 32.64 -32.64 -21.40
C ARG A 486 32.36 -31.53 -22.44
N ILE A 487 31.25 -30.82 -22.28
CA ILE A 487 30.68 -29.92 -23.30
C ILE A 487 30.61 -28.46 -22.79
N SER A 488 30.70 -28.26 -21.47
CA SER A 488 30.81 -26.94 -20.84
C SER A 488 32.21 -26.32 -21.00
N ASP A 489 32.26 -25.01 -21.18
CA ASP A 489 33.49 -24.20 -21.11
C ASP A 489 34.31 -24.51 -19.84
N ALA A 490 35.64 -24.54 -19.98
CA ALA A 490 36.58 -24.87 -18.90
C ALA A 490 36.42 -23.96 -17.66
N ARG A 491 36.00 -22.70 -17.84
CA ARG A 491 35.72 -21.74 -16.76
C ARG A 491 34.52 -22.19 -15.91
N VAL A 492 33.43 -22.59 -16.57
CA VAL A 492 32.19 -23.07 -15.93
C VAL A 492 32.46 -24.40 -15.21
N TRP A 493 33.11 -25.33 -15.89
CA TRP A 493 33.49 -26.65 -15.35
C TRP A 493 34.40 -26.55 -14.13
N LYS A 494 35.42 -25.68 -14.18
CA LYS A 494 36.34 -25.43 -13.08
C LYS A 494 35.59 -24.85 -11.87
N ARG A 495 34.77 -23.81 -12.09
CA ARG A 495 34.00 -23.17 -11.02
C ARG A 495 33.04 -24.13 -10.32
N ALA A 496 32.31 -24.97 -11.08
CA ALA A 496 31.45 -26.00 -10.51
C ALA A 496 32.23 -27.04 -9.70
N ARG A 497 33.43 -27.44 -10.14
CA ARG A 497 34.35 -28.31 -9.39
C ARG A 497 34.86 -27.67 -8.10
N ASP A 498 35.25 -26.40 -8.16
CA ASP A 498 35.80 -25.67 -7.01
C ASP A 498 34.73 -25.53 -5.91
N TYR A 499 33.48 -25.21 -6.28
CA TYR A 499 32.34 -25.19 -5.34
C TYR A 499 31.95 -26.57 -4.83
N LEU A 500 31.97 -27.62 -5.65
CA LEU A 500 31.79 -29.01 -5.16
C LEU A 500 32.85 -29.42 -4.14
N GLY A 501 34.09 -28.95 -4.32
CA GLY A 501 35.18 -29.16 -3.36
C GLY A 501 34.89 -28.45 -2.04
N LEU A 502 34.54 -27.17 -2.12
CA LEU A 502 34.21 -26.31 -0.99
C LEU A 502 33.01 -26.81 -0.18
N MET A 503 31.94 -27.27 -0.85
CA MET A 503 30.73 -27.83 -0.24
C MET A 503 30.97 -29.09 0.62
N ASN A 504 32.16 -29.68 0.65
CA ASN A 504 32.49 -30.79 1.56
C ASN A 504 32.84 -30.32 2.98
N ASP A 505 33.20 -29.04 3.15
CA ASP A 505 33.43 -28.40 4.45
C ASP A 505 32.42 -27.26 4.65
N PRO A 506 31.31 -27.48 5.38
CA PRO A 506 30.28 -26.47 5.56
C PRO A 506 30.74 -25.19 6.27
N ALA A 507 31.83 -25.24 7.06
CA ALA A 507 32.33 -24.08 7.78
C ALA A 507 33.17 -23.18 6.86
N ILE A 508 34.05 -23.77 6.05
CA ILE A 508 34.80 -23.03 5.03
C ILE A 508 33.86 -22.56 3.91
N CYS A 509 32.85 -23.36 3.56
CA CYS A 509 31.83 -23.00 2.57
C CYS A 509 31.04 -21.76 3.01
N LEU A 510 30.50 -21.74 4.23
CA LEU A 510 29.81 -20.56 4.78
C LEU A 510 30.73 -19.34 4.89
N SER A 511 32.03 -19.54 5.18
CA SER A 511 33.03 -18.46 5.27
C SER A 511 33.45 -17.86 3.92
N ILE A 512 33.07 -18.46 2.79
CA ILE A 512 33.48 -18.04 1.43
C ILE A 512 32.27 -17.73 0.52
N LEU A 513 31.13 -18.38 0.75
CA LEU A 513 29.90 -18.26 -0.04
C LEU A 513 28.69 -17.76 0.74
N GLY A 514 28.78 -17.60 2.06
CA GLY A 514 27.76 -16.91 2.85
C GLY A 514 27.63 -15.41 2.53
N PRO A 515 26.63 -14.73 3.10
CA PRO A 515 26.36 -13.32 2.84
C PRO A 515 27.53 -12.42 3.25
N SER A 516 27.78 -11.33 2.50
CA SER A 516 28.90 -10.41 2.77
C SER A 516 28.73 -9.54 4.03
N ARG A 517 27.59 -9.61 4.71
CA ARG A 517 27.34 -8.98 6.02
C ARG A 517 26.86 -10.06 7.00
N PRO A 518 27.27 -10.05 8.27
CA PRO A 518 26.56 -10.81 9.28
C PRO A 518 25.09 -10.39 9.31
N SER A 519 24.19 -11.36 9.48
CA SER A 519 22.90 -11.11 10.11
C SER A 519 23.20 -10.64 11.54
N GLN A 520 23.40 -9.34 11.71
CA GLN A 520 24.05 -8.76 12.89
C GLN A 520 23.30 -9.05 14.22
N HIS A 521 22.02 -9.47 14.17
CA HIS A 521 21.29 -10.08 15.30
C HIS A 521 21.97 -11.35 15.89
N ASP A 522 22.88 -12.00 15.16
CA ASP A 522 23.38 -13.35 15.43
C ASP A 522 24.78 -13.37 16.09
N ILE A 523 24.83 -13.04 17.39
CA ILE A 523 26.05 -13.15 18.21
C ILE A 523 26.32 -14.62 18.58
N GLN A 524 26.69 -15.46 17.61
CA GLN A 524 27.27 -16.78 17.89
C GLN A 524 28.26 -17.28 16.84
N LYS A 525 29.54 -17.40 17.26
CA LYS A 525 30.68 -17.80 16.41
C LYS A 525 31.13 -19.25 16.67
N PRO A 526 30.75 -20.22 15.82
CA PRO A 526 31.44 -21.50 15.75
C PRO A 526 32.67 -21.41 14.81
N GLY A 527 33.83 -21.01 15.34
CA GLY A 527 35.11 -21.24 14.67
C GLY A 527 35.73 -20.07 13.87
N THR A 528 35.67 -18.83 14.36
CA THR A 528 36.45 -17.72 13.76
C THR A 528 37.96 -17.98 13.88
N VAL A 529 38.63 -18.25 12.77
CA VAL A 529 40.10 -18.28 12.67
C VAL A 529 40.67 -16.90 13.01
N ASN A 530 41.73 -16.86 13.83
CA ASN A 530 42.36 -15.59 14.19
C ASN A 530 43.29 -15.09 13.05
N TRP A 531 42.77 -14.19 12.22
CA TRP A 531 43.43 -13.74 10.99
C TRP A 531 44.69 -12.88 11.21
N SER A 532 45.03 -12.49 12.44
CA SER A 532 46.30 -11.80 12.73
C SER A 532 47.55 -12.62 12.39
N GLU A 533 47.45 -13.94 12.26
CA GLU A 533 48.52 -14.82 11.80
C GLU A 533 48.49 -15.08 10.27
N GLY A 534 47.50 -14.53 9.55
CA GLY A 534 47.20 -14.83 8.15
C GLY A 534 48.31 -14.50 7.13
N GLY A 535 49.26 -13.64 7.50
CA GLY A 535 50.38 -13.21 6.65
C GLY A 535 51.35 -14.31 6.19
N ARG A 536 51.14 -15.58 6.58
CA ARG A 536 51.88 -16.75 6.08
C ARG A 536 50.99 -17.85 5.47
N LYS A 537 49.68 -17.62 5.35
CA LYS A 537 48.68 -18.58 4.84
C LYS A 537 47.58 -17.87 4.03
N MET A 538 47.95 -17.22 2.94
CA MET A 538 46.98 -16.63 2.00
C MET A 538 46.28 -17.70 1.15
N VAL A 539 44.94 -17.68 1.18
CA VAL A 539 44.08 -17.79 -0.01
C VAL A 539 43.05 -16.66 0.14
N ALA A 540 42.77 -15.91 -0.93
CA ALA A 540 42.30 -14.52 -0.82
C ALA A 540 40.96 -14.23 -1.50
N HIS A 541 40.42 -13.03 -1.26
CA HIS A 541 39.42 -12.41 -2.12
C HIS A 541 39.91 -12.41 -3.57
N PHE A 542 39.16 -13.05 -4.48
CA PHE A 542 39.40 -12.97 -5.92
C PHE A 542 38.07 -12.98 -6.68
N PRO A 543 37.83 -12.03 -7.60
CA PRO A 543 36.83 -12.19 -8.64
C PRO A 543 37.27 -13.32 -9.59
N PHE A 544 36.53 -14.43 -9.61
CA PHE A 544 36.87 -15.66 -10.35
C PHE A 544 36.76 -15.56 -11.90
N TYR A 545 36.95 -14.36 -12.46
CA TYR A 545 37.27 -14.14 -13.88
C TYR A 545 38.78 -13.91 -14.12
N ILE A 546 39.56 -13.52 -13.10
CA ILE A 546 41.04 -13.37 -13.20
C ILE A 546 41.75 -14.62 -12.63
N LEU A 547 41.50 -15.78 -13.23
CA LEU A 547 42.30 -17.01 -13.03
C LEU A 547 42.66 -17.66 -14.38
N GLY A 548 42.87 -16.83 -15.40
CA GLY A 548 43.33 -17.21 -16.74
C GLY A 548 44.85 -17.14 -16.94
N GLU A 549 45.59 -16.46 -16.06
CA GLU A 549 46.96 -16.04 -16.38
C GLU A 549 47.93 -16.16 -15.18
N GLN A 550 48.28 -17.40 -14.84
CA GLN A 550 49.60 -17.74 -14.25
C GLN A 550 49.83 -19.26 -14.32
N LYS A 551 50.46 -19.72 -15.39
CA LYS A 551 51.25 -20.95 -15.37
C LYS A 551 52.71 -20.57 -15.54
N VAL A 552 53.49 -20.82 -14.49
CA VAL A 552 54.95 -20.71 -14.52
C VAL A 552 55.49 -21.67 -15.60
N GLU A 553 56.49 -21.22 -16.35
CA GLU A 553 57.17 -22.05 -17.34
C GLU A 553 57.76 -23.32 -16.68
N ILE A 554 57.34 -24.48 -17.17
CA ILE A 554 58.18 -25.68 -17.16
C ILE A 554 58.32 -26.07 -18.64
N LYS A 555 59.56 -26.04 -19.12
CA LYS A 555 59.89 -26.18 -20.54
C LYS A 555 59.57 -27.59 -21.03
N ASP A 556 59.00 -27.66 -22.23
CA ASP A 556 59.69 -28.28 -23.37
C ASP A 556 59.16 -27.70 -24.71
N THR A 557 59.87 -27.97 -25.80
CA THR A 557 59.68 -27.43 -27.17
C THR A 557 58.33 -27.84 -27.81
N ASP A 558 57.78 -27.16 -28.83
CA ASP A 558 58.39 -26.32 -29.89
C ASP A 558 57.44 -25.22 -30.45
N LYS A 559 57.88 -24.47 -31.47
CA LYS A 559 57.22 -23.29 -32.12
C LYS A 559 55.87 -23.61 -32.81
N HIS A 560 54.90 -22.69 -32.92
CA HIS A 560 54.99 -21.41 -33.65
C HIS A 560 53.88 -20.39 -33.30
N ASP A 561 54.25 -19.11 -33.51
CA ASP A 561 53.48 -17.91 -33.87
C ASP A 561 51.96 -17.85 -33.59
N ASP A 562 51.56 -16.91 -32.71
CA ASP A 562 50.23 -16.28 -32.74
C ASP A 562 50.36 -14.81 -32.28
N HIS A 563 49.82 -13.85 -33.06
CA HIS A 563 50.09 -12.42 -32.81
C HIS A 563 49.05 -11.45 -33.42
N PHE A 564 47.76 -11.64 -33.12
CA PHE A 564 46.72 -10.62 -33.34
C PHE A 564 45.59 -10.77 -32.29
N LEU A 565 44.73 -9.74 -32.12
CA LEU A 565 43.56 -9.71 -31.21
C LEU A 565 43.84 -9.68 -29.67
N ASP A 566 44.54 -8.65 -29.18
CA ASP A 566 44.56 -8.29 -27.74
C ASP A 566 44.55 -6.77 -27.50
N LYS A 567 43.44 -6.09 -27.84
CA LYS A 567 43.24 -4.66 -27.52
C LYS A 567 41.83 -4.29 -27.09
N ASP A 568 40.79 -4.76 -27.78
CA ASP A 568 39.41 -4.31 -27.50
C ASP A 568 38.80 -4.92 -26.23
N VAL A 569 39.24 -6.11 -25.80
CA VAL A 569 38.80 -6.71 -24.52
C VAL A 569 39.39 -5.97 -23.31
N ASN A 570 40.56 -5.34 -23.48
CA ASN A 570 41.32 -4.70 -22.41
C ASN A 570 40.78 -3.30 -22.05
N SER A 571 39.95 -2.67 -22.90
CA SER A 571 39.28 -1.40 -22.61
C SER A 571 38.00 -1.60 -21.79
N GLU A 572 37.14 -2.56 -22.16
CA GLU A 572 35.93 -2.90 -21.41
C GLU A 572 36.24 -3.46 -20.02
N LEU A 573 37.29 -4.29 -19.89
CA LEU A 573 37.75 -4.77 -18.57
C LEU A 573 38.26 -3.65 -17.66
N ARG A 574 38.87 -2.59 -18.21
CA ARG A 574 39.27 -1.41 -17.42
C ARG A 574 38.07 -0.60 -16.95
N ALA A 575 37.02 -0.48 -17.76
CA ALA A 575 35.77 0.15 -17.34
C ALA A 575 35.12 -0.62 -16.17
N MET A 576 35.08 -1.96 -16.22
CA MET A 576 34.59 -2.78 -15.11
C MET A 576 35.51 -2.74 -13.86
N ALA A 577 36.84 -2.63 -14.03
CA ALA A 577 37.74 -2.48 -12.88
C ALA A 577 37.47 -1.18 -12.11
N ILE A 578 37.33 -0.06 -12.82
CA ILE A 578 36.97 1.25 -12.23
C ILE A 578 35.60 1.20 -11.55
N PHE A 579 34.64 0.46 -12.12
CA PHE A 579 33.31 0.24 -11.55
C PHE A 579 33.38 -0.45 -10.17
N VAL A 580 34.26 -1.45 -10.01
CA VAL A 580 34.40 -2.22 -8.76
C VAL A 580 35.28 -1.50 -7.72
N GLU A 581 36.29 -0.74 -8.13
CA GLU A 581 37.08 0.10 -7.21
C GLU A 581 36.27 1.26 -6.62
N GLY A 582 35.28 1.78 -7.37
CA GLY A 582 34.33 2.79 -6.86
C GLY A 582 33.59 2.36 -5.59
N PHE A 583 33.23 1.07 -5.47
CA PHE A 583 32.58 0.50 -4.28
C PHE A 583 33.54 0.22 -3.10
N ARG A 584 34.84 0.51 -3.24
CA ARG A 584 35.86 0.40 -2.18
C ARG A 584 36.56 1.71 -1.83
N SER A 585 36.28 2.80 -2.56
CA SER A 585 36.98 4.08 -2.42
C SER A 585 36.07 5.22 -1.91
N SER A 586 35.34 4.98 -0.83
CA SER A 586 34.66 6.02 -0.04
C SER A 586 35.22 6.15 1.39
N GLY A 587 36.42 5.59 1.62
CA GLY A 587 37.16 5.63 2.88
C GLY A 587 38.34 6.61 2.84
N ASP A 588 38.03 7.88 3.08
CA ASP A 588 38.86 8.93 3.69
C ASP A 588 40.02 9.64 2.94
N GLU A 589 40.39 10.79 3.53
CA GLU A 589 41.56 11.65 3.34
C GLU A 589 41.91 12.17 1.93
N ASN A 590 41.37 13.35 1.59
CA ASN A 590 42.19 14.55 1.29
C ASN A 590 41.35 15.84 1.29
N ALA A 591 41.49 16.67 2.32
CA ALA A 591 40.92 18.01 2.38
C ALA A 591 42.03 19.06 2.21
N MET A 592 41.82 20.06 1.35
CA MET A 592 42.71 21.24 1.28
C MET A 592 41.90 22.54 1.29
N ASP A 593 41.55 22.94 2.51
CA ASP A 593 41.35 24.29 3.04
C ASP A 593 41.02 25.43 2.04
N VAL A 594 39.75 25.88 2.09
CA VAL A 594 39.46 27.32 2.25
C VAL A 594 38.46 27.47 3.41
N SER A 595 39.00 27.78 4.58
CA SER A 595 38.27 27.98 5.84
C SER A 595 37.62 29.37 5.97
N GLY A 596 36.56 29.45 6.77
CA GLY A 596 35.73 30.65 6.99
C GLY A 596 34.38 30.30 7.62
N GLN A 597 34.36 29.78 8.85
CA GLN A 597 34.06 30.55 10.09
C GLN A 597 32.61 31.06 10.15
N LEU A 598 31.79 30.75 11.17
CA LEU A 598 31.97 30.08 12.49
C LEU A 598 30.84 29.01 12.64
N GLY A 599 30.86 27.96 13.48
CA GLY A 599 31.55 27.66 14.76
C GLY A 599 30.48 27.47 15.87
N PHE A 600 30.49 26.47 16.77
CA PHE A 600 31.50 25.48 17.17
C PHE A 600 30.89 24.12 17.61
N GLU A 601 31.65 23.06 17.31
CA GLU A 601 31.93 21.75 17.96
C GLU A 601 31.17 21.12 19.18
N PRO A 602 31.35 19.80 19.44
CA PRO A 602 30.41 18.90 20.17
C PRO A 602 31.01 18.30 21.47
N ASP A 603 30.53 17.12 21.95
CA ASP A 603 31.34 15.86 21.98
C ASP A 603 30.57 14.55 22.40
N VAL A 604 31.20 13.38 22.15
CA VAL A 604 30.99 11.98 22.64
C VAL A 604 29.75 11.13 22.23
N ASN A 605 29.69 10.72 20.95
CA ASN A 605 30.00 9.38 20.40
C ASN A 605 29.56 8.02 21.06
N ILE A 606 29.49 6.97 20.21
CA ILE A 606 29.28 5.49 20.43
C ILE A 606 27.81 5.06 20.70
N GLY A 607 27.22 4.03 20.07
CA GLY A 607 27.59 3.17 18.93
C GLY A 607 26.49 2.09 18.70
N VAL A 608 26.04 1.80 17.46
CA VAL A 608 26.57 0.80 16.49
C VAL A 608 25.87 -0.58 16.56
N ASP A 609 25.24 -0.96 15.42
CA ASP A 609 24.83 -2.29 14.91
C ASP A 609 23.52 -3.02 15.35
N ASP A 610 22.52 -3.09 14.44
CA ASP A 610 22.38 -4.29 13.59
C ASP A 610 20.98 -4.74 13.04
N VAL A 611 20.93 -5.89 12.30
CA VAL A 611 19.85 -6.34 11.37
C VAL A 611 19.72 -7.89 11.16
N HIS A 612 18.79 -8.30 10.26
CA HIS A 612 18.27 -9.65 9.88
C HIS A 612 19.19 -10.65 9.14
N GLN A 613 18.91 -11.98 9.31
CA GLN A 613 18.54 -13.07 8.35
C GLN A 613 19.09 -13.09 6.86
N ASN A 614 19.13 -14.17 6.01
CA ASN A 614 19.03 -15.67 5.99
C ASN A 614 19.09 -16.22 4.47
N ASP A 615 18.95 -17.55 4.12
CA ASP A 615 18.38 -18.24 2.86
C ASP A 615 19.17 -19.19 1.85
N GLU A 616 18.49 -20.25 1.31
CA GLU A 616 18.55 -20.91 -0.07
C GLU A 616 19.17 -22.30 -0.58
N ASP A 617 18.41 -22.99 -1.47
CA ASP A 617 18.50 -23.87 -2.71
C ASP A 617 19.40 -25.08 -3.20
N THR A 618 19.11 -25.91 -4.28
CA THR A 618 17.93 -26.71 -4.90
C THR A 618 18.41 -27.75 -6.02
N SER A 619 17.60 -28.56 -6.82
CA SER A 619 17.94 -29.41 -8.06
C SER A 619 17.06 -30.69 -8.48
N SER A 620 16.80 -30.97 -9.77
CA SER A 620 15.79 -31.92 -10.36
C SER A 620 16.39 -32.90 -11.41
N PRO A 621 15.65 -33.58 -12.37
CA PRO A 621 14.23 -34.01 -12.52
C PRO A 621 14.17 -35.58 -12.74
N SER A 622 13.31 -36.33 -13.50
CA SER A 622 12.19 -36.13 -14.48
C SER A 622 11.37 -37.44 -14.78
N LEU A 623 10.19 -37.28 -15.44
CA LEU A 623 9.42 -38.17 -16.37
C LEU A 623 8.76 -39.55 -15.98
N SER A 624 7.44 -39.46 -15.72
CA SER A 624 6.34 -40.23 -16.38
C SER A 624 5.74 -41.53 -15.76
N VAL A 625 4.40 -41.52 -15.64
CA VAL A 625 3.39 -42.63 -15.51
C VAL A 625 3.55 -43.66 -14.38
N ARG A 626 2.71 -43.56 -13.32
CA ARG A 626 1.47 -44.38 -13.13
C ARG A 626 0.59 -43.84 -11.97
N ALA A 627 -0.63 -44.37 -11.83
CA ALA A 627 -1.70 -43.90 -10.96
C ALA A 627 -1.51 -44.12 -9.43
N SER A 628 -2.26 -43.34 -8.64
CA SER A 628 -2.56 -43.48 -7.21
C SER A 628 -3.23 -44.84 -6.86
N PRO A 629 -3.34 -45.26 -5.58
CA PRO A 629 -4.21 -44.60 -4.58
C PRO A 629 -3.75 -44.67 -3.09
N GLN A 630 -4.66 -44.24 -2.19
CA GLN A 630 -4.75 -44.46 -0.73
C GLN A 630 -4.08 -43.48 0.26
N ASP A 631 -4.90 -42.52 0.70
CA ASP A 631 -5.20 -42.12 2.09
C ASP A 631 -4.13 -42.18 3.21
N SER A 632 -3.88 -41.01 3.81
CA SER A 632 -3.95 -40.85 5.28
C SER A 632 -4.10 -39.35 5.65
N PRO A 633 -5.07 -38.96 6.49
CA PRO A 633 -5.19 -37.58 6.95
C PRO A 633 -4.53 -37.38 8.33
N ASP A 634 -3.46 -36.59 8.41
CA ASP A 634 -3.15 -35.80 9.61
C ASP A 634 -1.99 -34.81 9.38
N SER A 635 -2.31 -33.51 9.26
CA SER A 635 -1.43 -32.38 9.58
C SER A 635 -2.23 -31.08 9.57
N ARG A 636 -2.16 -30.31 10.66
CA ARG A 636 -2.74 -28.96 10.79
C ARG A 636 -1.67 -27.98 11.28
N ALA A 637 -1.94 -26.69 11.06
CA ALA A 637 -1.00 -25.56 11.13
C ALA A 637 0.05 -25.56 9.99
N SER A 638 0.52 -24.41 9.50
CA SER A 638 0.27 -23.02 9.93
C SER A 638 -0.11 -22.10 8.77
N THR A 639 -1.10 -21.22 8.96
CA THR A 639 -1.59 -20.30 7.92
C THR A 639 -1.07 -18.87 8.12
N ASN A 640 -0.04 -18.49 7.37
CA ASN A 640 0.34 -17.09 7.13
C ASN A 640 0.45 -16.87 5.61
N VAL A 641 -0.63 -16.42 4.97
CA VAL A 641 -0.67 -16.15 3.53
C VAL A 641 -0.41 -14.66 3.32
N ARG A 642 0.86 -14.28 3.11
CA ARG A 642 1.31 -12.87 3.03
C ARG A 642 1.55 -12.33 1.61
N SER A 643 1.55 -13.17 0.58
CA SER A 643 2.03 -12.81 -0.77
C SER A 643 1.01 -12.12 -1.68
N ASP A 644 -0.27 -12.47 -1.58
CA ASP A 644 -1.21 -12.23 -2.70
C ASP A 644 -1.97 -10.89 -2.60
N GLN A 645 -1.90 -10.22 -1.45
CA GLN A 645 -2.81 -9.13 -1.07
C GLN A 645 -2.42 -7.77 -1.67
N MET A 646 -1.19 -7.31 -1.47
CA MET A 646 -0.72 -6.01 -2.01
C MET A 646 -0.68 -5.97 -3.54
N ASN A 647 -0.59 -7.14 -4.18
CA ASN A 647 -0.66 -7.27 -5.63
C ASN A 647 -2.05 -6.87 -6.13
N ARG A 648 -3.15 -7.40 -5.58
CA ARG A 648 -4.52 -7.14 -6.08
C ARG A 648 -4.90 -5.66 -6.10
N ALA A 649 -4.52 -4.88 -5.08
CA ALA A 649 -4.77 -3.44 -5.06
C ALA A 649 -4.00 -2.70 -6.17
N SER A 650 -2.75 -3.11 -6.38
CA SER A 650 -1.86 -2.55 -7.41
C SER A 650 -2.32 -2.94 -8.82
N ASP A 651 -2.68 -4.21 -9.03
CA ASP A 651 -3.21 -4.77 -10.27
C ASP A 651 -4.51 -4.08 -10.67
N LEU A 652 -5.41 -3.81 -9.73
CA LEU A 652 -6.66 -3.09 -9.99
C LEU A 652 -6.43 -1.62 -10.34
N LEU A 653 -5.52 -0.92 -9.63
CA LEU A 653 -5.15 0.46 -9.99
C LEU A 653 -4.49 0.53 -11.37
N MET A 654 -3.63 -0.44 -11.71
CA MET A 654 -3.04 -0.57 -13.05
C MET A 654 -4.11 -0.86 -14.11
N ALA A 655 -5.00 -1.84 -13.88
CA ALA A 655 -6.05 -2.19 -14.84
C ALA A 655 -7.08 -1.06 -15.06
N VAL A 656 -7.39 -0.28 -14.02
CA VAL A 656 -8.21 0.93 -14.15
C VAL A 656 -7.46 2.03 -14.92
N SER A 657 -6.14 2.18 -14.74
CA SER A 657 -5.35 3.22 -15.40
C SER A 657 -5.04 2.90 -16.88
N VAL A 658 -4.65 1.67 -17.20
CA VAL A 658 -4.15 1.24 -18.52
C VAL A 658 -5.18 1.36 -19.65
N SER A 659 -6.49 1.31 -19.33
CA SER A 659 -7.55 1.67 -20.29
C SER A 659 -8.66 2.48 -19.62
N ALA A 660 -8.27 3.63 -19.05
CA ALA A 660 -9.10 4.51 -18.23
C ALA A 660 -10.53 4.71 -18.72
N TYR A 661 -10.75 5.14 -19.96
CA TYR A 661 -12.10 5.44 -20.46
C TYR A 661 -13.02 4.21 -20.52
N THR A 662 -12.55 3.11 -21.12
CA THR A 662 -13.37 1.90 -21.34
C THR A 662 -13.56 1.06 -20.09
N ASN A 663 -12.65 1.12 -19.11
CA ASN A 663 -12.87 0.51 -17.81
C ASN A 663 -13.72 1.41 -16.89
N LYS A 664 -13.58 2.75 -16.96
CA LYS A 664 -14.45 3.68 -16.22
C LYS A 664 -15.92 3.57 -16.64
N THR A 665 -16.24 3.42 -17.93
CA THR A 665 -17.62 3.16 -18.36
C THR A 665 -18.13 1.84 -17.80
N ARG A 666 -17.43 0.71 -18.05
CA ARG A 666 -17.82 -0.62 -17.53
C ARG A 666 -18.01 -0.67 -16.00
N ILE A 667 -17.18 0.06 -15.25
CA ILE A 667 -17.31 0.19 -13.79
C ILE A 667 -18.54 1.04 -13.41
N THR A 668 -18.82 2.11 -14.15
CA THR A 668 -20.02 2.95 -13.95
C THR A 668 -21.30 2.19 -14.29
N ASP A 669 -21.28 1.36 -15.33
CA ASP A 669 -22.38 0.49 -15.74
C ASP A 669 -22.65 -0.59 -14.68
N LEU A 670 -21.59 -1.24 -14.17
CA LEU A 670 -21.65 -2.21 -13.08
C LEU A 670 -22.20 -1.57 -11.80
N ALA A 671 -21.71 -0.39 -11.42
CA ALA A 671 -22.16 0.33 -10.24
C ALA A 671 -23.61 0.84 -10.36
N SER A 672 -24.04 1.23 -11.56
CA SER A 672 -25.43 1.61 -11.82
C SER A 672 -26.37 0.40 -11.74
N SER A 673 -25.98 -0.72 -12.34
CA SER A 673 -26.70 -2.00 -12.26
C SER A 673 -26.80 -2.47 -10.80
N ALA A 674 -25.71 -2.35 -10.04
CA ALA A 674 -25.67 -2.67 -8.62
C ALA A 674 -26.61 -1.78 -7.78
N MET A 675 -26.75 -0.49 -8.13
CA MET A 675 -27.70 0.41 -7.46
C MET A 675 -29.15 -0.02 -7.71
N GLU A 676 -29.47 -0.47 -8.92
CA GLU A 676 -30.80 -0.98 -9.27
C GLU A 676 -31.11 -2.33 -8.58
N GLU A 677 -30.13 -3.24 -8.51
CA GLU A 677 -30.22 -4.48 -7.72
C GLU A 677 -30.41 -4.20 -6.23
N LEU A 678 -29.58 -3.33 -5.63
CA LEU A 678 -29.69 -2.92 -4.22
C LEU A 678 -31.07 -2.31 -3.93
N LEU A 679 -31.56 -1.43 -4.81
CA LEU A 679 -32.87 -0.80 -4.65
C LEU A 679 -34.00 -1.83 -4.62
N LYS A 680 -33.95 -2.81 -5.51
CA LYS A 680 -34.94 -3.87 -5.60
C LYS A 680 -34.86 -4.81 -4.39
N MET A 681 -33.67 -5.27 -4.03
CA MET A 681 -33.42 -6.05 -2.81
C MET A 681 -33.82 -5.30 -1.52
N ALA A 682 -33.74 -3.97 -1.48
CA ALA A 682 -34.14 -3.15 -0.34
C ALA A 682 -35.67 -2.91 -0.25
N LEU A 683 -36.42 -3.06 -1.35
CA LEU A 683 -37.84 -2.69 -1.42
C LEU A 683 -38.81 -3.86 -1.60
N GLU A 684 -38.38 -4.98 -2.19
CA GLU A 684 -39.23 -6.16 -2.40
C GLU A 684 -39.29 -7.08 -1.17
N GLY A 685 -40.40 -7.79 -0.99
CA GLY A 685 -40.63 -8.72 0.12
C GLY A 685 -40.50 -10.17 -0.31
N GLU A 686 -41.44 -11.00 0.13
CA GLU A 686 -41.71 -12.30 -0.50
C GLU A 686 -42.09 -12.08 -1.99
N PRO A 687 -41.66 -12.96 -2.92
CA PRO A 687 -40.94 -14.22 -2.69
C PRO A 687 -39.40 -14.09 -2.71
N LEU A 688 -38.84 -12.90 -2.94
CA LEU A 688 -37.40 -12.66 -3.02
C LEU A 688 -36.71 -12.83 -1.65
N TRP A 689 -37.38 -12.41 -0.57
CA TRP A 689 -36.97 -12.65 0.81
C TRP A 689 -37.94 -13.61 1.49
N HIS A 690 -37.41 -14.69 2.07
CA HIS A 690 -38.15 -15.54 3.01
C HIS A 690 -38.07 -14.93 4.41
N ILE A 691 -39.20 -14.80 5.08
CA ILE A 691 -39.31 -14.27 6.44
C ILE A 691 -39.38 -15.44 7.44
N ASP A 692 -38.35 -15.61 8.26
CA ASP A 692 -38.33 -16.57 9.38
C ASP A 692 -38.27 -15.79 10.71
N GLY A 693 -39.45 -15.53 11.28
CA GLY A 693 -39.60 -14.67 12.45
C GLY A 693 -39.16 -13.23 12.18
N ASP A 694 -38.14 -12.76 12.90
CA ASP A 694 -37.55 -11.42 12.72
C ASP A 694 -36.35 -11.43 11.74
N SER A 695 -36.05 -12.56 11.09
CA SER A 695 -34.91 -12.72 10.18
C SER A 695 -35.34 -12.89 8.73
N GLU A 696 -34.80 -12.06 7.84
CA GLU A 696 -35.02 -12.15 6.40
C GLU A 696 -33.84 -12.86 5.72
N SER A 697 -34.13 -13.93 4.97
CA SER A 697 -33.13 -14.69 4.20
C SER A 697 -33.43 -14.63 2.71
N LEU A 698 -32.40 -14.43 1.89
CA LEU A 698 -32.56 -14.26 0.44
C LEU A 698 -32.92 -15.59 -0.23
N ASN A 699 -33.98 -15.59 -1.03
CA ASN A 699 -34.36 -16.73 -1.86
C ASN A 699 -33.43 -16.82 -3.07
N GLY A 700 -32.42 -17.70 -3.00
CA GLY A 700 -31.45 -17.88 -4.08
C GLY A 700 -32.06 -18.25 -5.44
N PHE A 701 -33.22 -18.91 -5.48
CA PHE A 701 -33.89 -19.25 -6.74
C PHE A 701 -34.54 -18.01 -7.38
N GLU A 702 -35.36 -17.27 -6.63
CA GLU A 702 -35.99 -16.05 -7.16
C GLU A 702 -34.96 -14.95 -7.43
N TYR A 703 -33.89 -14.85 -6.62
CA TYR A 703 -32.76 -13.97 -6.93
C TYR A 703 -32.07 -14.33 -8.27
N MET A 704 -31.79 -15.61 -8.52
CA MET A 704 -31.21 -16.03 -9.83
C MET A 704 -32.20 -15.84 -10.99
N LYS A 705 -33.50 -15.97 -10.75
CA LYS A 705 -34.56 -15.72 -11.74
C LYS A 705 -34.65 -14.24 -12.13
N GLU A 706 -34.45 -13.34 -11.17
CA GLU A 706 -34.65 -11.91 -11.35
C GLU A 706 -33.37 -11.14 -11.76
N PHE A 707 -32.18 -11.62 -11.35
CA PHE A 707 -30.88 -10.97 -11.60
C PHE A 707 -29.84 -11.84 -12.35
N GLY A 708 -30.16 -13.10 -12.66
CA GLY A 708 -29.20 -14.03 -13.26
C GLY A 708 -28.94 -13.80 -14.75
N SER A 709 -27.71 -14.12 -15.20
CA SER A 709 -27.34 -14.17 -16.62
C SER A 709 -27.88 -15.44 -17.28
N VAL A 710 -29.18 -15.49 -17.54
CA VAL A 710 -29.87 -16.74 -17.96
C VAL A 710 -29.56 -17.12 -19.41
N ASP A 711 -28.64 -18.06 -19.63
CA ASP A 711 -28.49 -18.73 -20.93
C ASP A 711 -29.81 -19.39 -21.38
N ALA A 712 -30.01 -19.53 -22.70
CA ALA A 712 -31.20 -20.15 -23.28
C ALA A 712 -31.47 -21.56 -22.70
N THR A 713 -30.41 -22.33 -22.41
CA THR A 713 -30.52 -23.68 -21.85
C THR A 713 -31.13 -23.67 -20.44
N LEU A 714 -30.69 -22.75 -19.57
CA LEU A 714 -31.21 -22.63 -18.22
C LEU A 714 -32.66 -22.11 -18.22
N ARG A 715 -32.97 -21.19 -19.13
CA ARG A 715 -34.32 -20.61 -19.31
C ARG A 715 -35.36 -21.67 -19.66
N GLU A 716 -34.98 -22.67 -20.45
CA GLU A 716 -35.86 -23.79 -20.80
C GLU A 716 -36.03 -24.78 -19.62
N ILE A 717 -34.97 -25.05 -18.86
CA ILE A 717 -35.04 -25.88 -17.64
C ILE A 717 -35.95 -25.24 -16.59
N MET A 718 -35.86 -23.92 -16.36
CA MET A 718 -36.74 -23.22 -15.42
C MET A 718 -38.22 -23.33 -15.82
N ARG A 719 -38.54 -23.21 -17.11
CA ARG A 719 -39.91 -23.47 -17.63
C ARG A 719 -40.36 -24.91 -17.40
N MET A 720 -39.49 -25.90 -17.57
CA MET A 720 -39.81 -27.30 -17.31
C MET A 720 -40.04 -27.61 -15.81
N VAL A 721 -39.57 -26.76 -14.90
CA VAL A 721 -39.83 -26.85 -13.46
C VAL A 721 -41.09 -26.07 -13.07
N GLU A 722 -41.35 -24.91 -13.67
CA GLU A 722 -42.58 -24.13 -13.45
C GLU A 722 -43.82 -24.79 -14.08
N VAL A 723 -43.68 -25.49 -15.22
CA VAL A 723 -44.77 -26.24 -15.89
C VAL A 723 -44.71 -27.72 -15.50
N GLY A 724 -45.26 -28.04 -14.33
CA GLY A 724 -45.29 -29.40 -13.78
C GLY A 724 -46.25 -30.37 -14.51
N ASP A 725 -45.87 -30.87 -15.68
CA ASP A 725 -46.56 -31.96 -16.41
C ASP A 725 -45.62 -33.16 -16.64
N PRO A 726 -45.82 -34.32 -15.97
CA PRO A 726 -44.86 -35.42 -15.95
C PRO A 726 -45.16 -36.52 -16.98
N GLN A 727 -44.42 -36.58 -18.09
CA GLN A 727 -44.56 -37.69 -19.07
C GLN A 727 -43.25 -38.33 -19.55
N CYS A 728 -43.29 -39.66 -19.67
CA CYS A 728 -42.37 -40.53 -20.40
C CYS A 728 -40.93 -40.72 -19.87
N LEU A 729 -40.81 -41.30 -18.67
CA LEU A 729 -39.86 -42.41 -18.47
C LEU A 729 -40.62 -43.74 -18.57
N PRO A 730 -40.17 -44.74 -19.37
CA PRO A 730 -40.77 -46.07 -19.37
C PRO A 730 -40.47 -46.86 -18.08
N ASN A 731 -41.46 -47.60 -17.58
CA ASN A 731 -41.37 -48.35 -16.33
C ASN A 731 -40.34 -49.49 -16.37
N LEU A 732 -39.65 -49.71 -15.25
CA LEU A 732 -39.35 -51.03 -14.70
C LEU A 732 -39.55 -51.00 -13.17
N GLU A 733 -40.00 -52.11 -12.59
CA GLU A 733 -40.48 -52.21 -11.21
C GLU A 733 -39.35 -52.43 -10.17
N PRO A 734 -39.59 -52.14 -8.87
CA PRO A 734 -38.56 -52.08 -7.84
C PRO A 734 -38.18 -53.45 -7.25
N ASN A 735 -36.96 -53.54 -6.72
CA ASN A 735 -36.58 -54.44 -5.63
C ASN A 735 -35.41 -53.82 -4.84
N ASP A 736 -35.27 -54.21 -3.58
CA ASP A 736 -34.27 -53.69 -2.65
C ASP A 736 -32.83 -54.15 -2.96
N GLU A 737 -31.83 -53.29 -2.74
CA GLU A 737 -30.73 -53.53 -1.79
C GLU A 737 -29.85 -52.28 -1.58
N SER A 738 -28.90 -52.36 -0.64
CA SER A 738 -28.11 -51.24 -0.07
C SER A 738 -26.96 -50.73 -0.97
N PRO A 739 -26.43 -49.50 -0.77
CA PRO A 739 -25.72 -48.75 -1.82
C PRO A 739 -24.22 -49.03 -1.97
N SER A 740 -23.73 -48.95 -3.21
CA SER A 740 -22.31 -48.86 -3.56
C SER A 740 -22.05 -48.00 -4.82
N GLU A 741 -21.07 -47.10 -4.71
CA GLU A 741 -20.23 -46.44 -5.74
C GLU A 741 -20.66 -46.42 -7.23
N CYS A 742 -20.91 -45.20 -7.76
CA CYS A 742 -20.78 -44.76 -9.17
C CYS A 742 -21.65 -45.45 -10.27
N THR A 743 -21.92 -44.83 -11.43
CA THR A 743 -21.28 -43.67 -12.10
C THR A 743 -22.31 -42.81 -12.87
N ASP A 744 -21.86 -41.63 -13.35
CA ASP A 744 -22.40 -40.86 -14.50
C ASP A 744 -23.86 -40.37 -14.50
N ARG A 745 -24.05 -39.10 -14.11
CA ARG A 745 -25.02 -38.20 -14.77
C ARG A 745 -24.29 -37.39 -15.86
N PRO A 746 -24.97 -37.03 -16.97
CA PRO A 746 -24.36 -36.20 -18.01
C PRO A 746 -23.99 -34.82 -17.44
N MET A 747 -22.74 -34.39 -17.65
CA MET A 747 -22.26 -33.10 -17.15
C MET A 747 -22.75 -31.96 -18.04
N LEU A 748 -23.24 -30.88 -17.43
CA LEU A 748 -23.28 -29.58 -18.10
C LEU A 748 -21.85 -29.07 -18.37
N PRO A 749 -21.65 -28.14 -19.32
CA PRO A 749 -20.38 -27.46 -19.50
C PRO A 749 -19.92 -26.80 -18.19
N LYS A 750 -18.64 -26.97 -17.84
CA LYS A 750 -18.09 -26.41 -16.60
C LYS A 750 -17.90 -24.89 -16.72
N GLU A 751 -18.66 -24.14 -15.95
CA GLU A 751 -18.18 -22.87 -15.41
C GLU A 751 -17.00 -23.16 -14.46
N LEU A 752 -15.95 -22.37 -14.55
CA LEU A 752 -14.70 -22.58 -13.81
C LEU A 752 -14.66 -21.68 -12.56
N GLU A 753 -14.08 -22.20 -11.48
CA GLU A 753 -13.70 -21.49 -10.23
C GLU A 753 -14.79 -21.20 -9.17
N GLU A 754 -16.10 -21.45 -9.39
CA GLU A 754 -17.15 -21.15 -8.37
C GLU A 754 -17.31 -22.18 -7.22
N GLU A 755 -16.72 -23.38 -7.29
CA GLU A 755 -17.01 -24.57 -6.42
C GLU A 755 -16.86 -24.39 -4.89
N HIS A 756 -16.43 -23.21 -4.40
CA HIS A 756 -15.96 -23.01 -3.02
C HIS A 756 -16.48 -21.76 -2.28
N LEU A 757 -17.25 -20.89 -2.92
CA LEU A 757 -17.80 -19.69 -2.26
C LEU A 757 -19.23 -19.93 -1.77
N HIS A 758 -19.51 -19.62 -0.51
CA HIS A 758 -20.86 -19.61 0.05
C HIS A 758 -21.47 -18.22 -0.12
N ALA A 759 -22.69 -18.15 -0.65
CA ALA A 759 -23.48 -16.92 -0.64
C ALA A 759 -24.05 -16.67 0.77
N GLU A 760 -23.79 -15.47 1.31
CA GLU A 760 -24.39 -14.97 2.55
C GLU A 760 -25.15 -13.68 2.21
N ALA A 761 -26.43 -13.62 2.56
CA ALA A 761 -27.29 -12.47 2.28
C ALA A 761 -28.19 -12.16 3.47
N SER A 762 -28.32 -10.88 3.82
CA SER A 762 -29.15 -10.42 4.93
C SER A 762 -29.63 -8.98 4.72
N ARG A 763 -30.80 -8.65 5.27
CA ARG A 763 -31.36 -7.29 5.29
C ARG A 763 -31.68 -6.85 6.71
N GLN A 764 -31.58 -5.55 6.97
CA GLN A 764 -32.05 -4.92 8.20
C GLN A 764 -32.73 -3.59 7.88
N ILE A 765 -33.90 -3.36 8.46
CA ILE A 765 -34.64 -2.11 8.35
C ILE A 765 -34.72 -1.45 9.73
N GLY A 766 -34.58 -0.12 9.82
CA GLY A 766 -34.82 0.61 11.07
C GLY A 766 -34.75 2.12 10.95
N LEU A 767 -34.97 2.81 12.08
CA LEU A 767 -34.92 4.27 12.20
C LEU A 767 -33.65 4.71 12.95
N VAL A 768 -33.01 5.76 12.45
CA VAL A 768 -31.76 6.33 12.96
C VAL A 768 -31.98 7.81 13.27
N SER A 769 -31.53 8.27 14.45
CA SER A 769 -31.75 9.63 14.95
C SER A 769 -30.76 10.66 14.37
N THR A 770 -30.66 10.72 13.05
CA THR A 770 -29.86 11.69 12.30
C THR A 770 -30.42 11.90 10.89
N ASN A 771 -30.01 12.96 10.22
CA ASN A 771 -30.46 13.30 8.87
C ASN A 771 -29.74 12.46 7.78
N PRO A 772 -30.32 12.30 6.58
CA PRO A 772 -29.73 11.44 5.54
C PRO A 772 -28.32 11.85 5.10
N ALA A 773 -28.04 13.15 4.99
CA ALA A 773 -26.76 13.64 4.49
C ALA A 773 -25.60 13.25 5.44
N SER A 774 -25.82 13.32 6.75
CA SER A 774 -24.82 12.85 7.73
C SER A 774 -24.60 11.33 7.69
N VAL A 775 -25.62 10.52 7.36
CA VAL A 775 -25.41 9.07 7.15
C VAL A 775 -24.58 8.81 5.89
N VAL A 776 -24.84 9.56 4.81
CA VAL A 776 -24.04 9.46 3.57
C VAL A 776 -22.60 9.93 3.81
N GLU A 777 -22.38 11.02 4.54
CA GLU A 777 -21.05 11.51 4.94
C GLU A 777 -20.25 10.42 5.69
N TRP A 778 -20.86 9.72 6.65
CA TRP A 778 -20.27 8.60 7.39
C TRP A 778 -19.99 7.34 6.55
N LEU A 779 -20.48 7.27 5.31
CA LEU A 779 -20.21 6.18 4.37
C LEU A 779 -19.24 6.59 3.26
N MET A 780 -19.18 7.88 2.90
CA MET A 780 -18.38 8.40 1.79
C MET A 780 -17.04 9.01 2.22
N ASP A 781 -16.87 9.39 3.49
CA ASP A 781 -15.56 9.66 4.09
C ASP A 781 -14.98 8.38 4.70
N VAL A 782 -13.81 7.94 4.23
CA VAL A 782 -13.16 6.69 4.65
C VAL A 782 -12.74 6.68 6.12
N ASN A 783 -12.44 7.85 6.71
CA ASN A 783 -12.06 8.00 8.11
C ASN A 783 -13.30 7.93 9.00
N GLN A 784 -14.37 8.63 8.62
CA GLN A 784 -15.64 8.57 9.34
C GLN A 784 -16.25 7.15 9.24
N TRP A 785 -16.17 6.51 8.08
CA TRP A 785 -16.58 5.10 7.90
C TRP A 785 -15.80 4.15 8.83
N SER A 786 -14.48 4.26 8.86
CA SER A 786 -13.62 3.46 9.74
C SER A 786 -13.89 3.72 11.23
N LEU A 787 -14.24 4.95 11.61
CA LEU A 787 -14.57 5.35 12.98
C LEU A 787 -15.94 4.79 13.44
N VAL A 788 -16.98 4.96 12.63
CA VAL A 788 -18.35 4.51 12.94
C VAL A 788 -18.42 2.99 13.06
N PHE A 789 -17.74 2.28 12.16
CA PHE A 789 -17.83 0.83 12.02
C PHE A 789 -16.57 0.07 12.50
N ALA A 790 -15.78 0.63 13.42
CA ALA A 790 -14.53 0.03 13.93
C ALA A 790 -14.66 -1.40 14.54
N ASN A 791 -15.86 -1.82 14.93
CA ASN A 791 -16.17 -3.19 15.38
C ASN A 791 -16.46 -4.18 14.22
N ILE A 792 -16.36 -3.72 12.97
CA ILE A 792 -16.61 -4.45 11.73
C ILE A 792 -15.47 -4.23 10.73
N ILE A 793 -14.87 -3.03 10.70
CA ILE A 793 -13.74 -2.65 9.83
C ILE A 793 -12.46 -2.66 10.67
N SER A 794 -11.42 -3.37 10.22
CA SER A 794 -10.07 -3.26 10.78
C SER A 794 -9.22 -2.27 10.01
N ARG A 795 -9.43 -2.18 8.69
CA ARG A 795 -8.67 -1.31 7.77
C ARG A 795 -9.55 -0.94 6.57
N ALA A 796 -9.52 0.31 6.13
CA ALA A 796 -10.15 0.74 4.88
C ALA A 796 -9.31 1.82 4.19
N ASN A 797 -9.24 1.78 2.86
CA ASN A 797 -8.52 2.77 2.06
C ASN A 797 -9.35 3.21 0.86
N LEU A 798 -9.28 4.50 0.53
CA LEU A 798 -9.72 5.04 -0.75
C LEU A 798 -8.54 4.93 -1.73
N LEU A 799 -8.68 4.13 -2.79
CA LEU A 799 -7.65 3.99 -3.83
C LEU A 799 -7.73 5.11 -4.86
N GLN A 800 -8.94 5.44 -5.32
CA GLN A 800 -9.17 6.44 -6.36
C GLN A 800 -10.61 6.98 -6.31
N VAL A 801 -10.82 8.26 -6.63
CA VAL A 801 -12.14 8.80 -6.96
C VAL A 801 -12.31 8.72 -8.48
N LEU A 802 -13.29 7.93 -8.94
CA LEU A 802 -13.57 7.69 -10.36
C LEU A 802 -14.56 8.72 -10.92
N SER A 803 -15.49 9.21 -10.09
CA SER A 803 -16.40 10.32 -10.35
C SER A 803 -16.57 11.13 -9.06
N THR A 804 -16.48 12.45 -9.15
CA THR A 804 -16.77 13.35 -8.02
C THR A 804 -18.27 13.47 -7.76
N GLY A 805 -19.11 13.38 -8.80
CA GLY A 805 -20.54 13.63 -8.72
C GLY A 805 -20.89 15.11 -8.87
N VAL A 806 -21.98 15.54 -8.24
CA VAL A 806 -22.45 16.94 -8.21
C VAL A 806 -21.70 17.73 -7.13
N ASP A 807 -21.12 18.87 -7.51
CA ASP A 807 -20.35 19.72 -6.59
C ASP A 807 -21.15 20.09 -5.32
N GLY A 808 -20.53 19.86 -4.16
CA GLY A 808 -21.09 20.19 -2.84
C GLY A 808 -21.98 19.10 -2.22
N ASN A 809 -22.17 17.94 -2.86
CA ASN A 809 -22.76 16.76 -2.22
C ASN A 809 -22.09 15.45 -2.73
N TYR A 810 -22.72 14.29 -2.51
CA TYR A 810 -22.21 12.98 -2.93
C TYR A 810 -23.05 12.32 -4.06
N ASP A 811 -23.88 13.07 -4.78
CA ASP A 811 -24.75 12.52 -5.83
C ASP A 811 -23.96 12.25 -7.11
N GLY A 812 -23.91 10.98 -7.53
CA GLY A 812 -23.10 10.55 -8.67
C GLY A 812 -21.62 10.32 -8.33
N THR A 813 -21.23 10.39 -7.06
CA THR A 813 -19.86 10.10 -6.61
C THR A 813 -19.56 8.61 -6.70
N LEU A 814 -18.41 8.27 -7.29
CA LEU A 814 -17.95 6.91 -7.54
C LEU A 814 -16.51 6.76 -7.02
N GLN A 815 -16.28 5.87 -6.05
CA GLN A 815 -15.02 5.68 -5.35
C GLN A 815 -14.54 4.22 -5.49
N LEU A 816 -13.26 4.01 -5.82
CA LEU A 816 -12.59 2.71 -5.75
C LEU A 816 -11.98 2.56 -4.35
N MET A 817 -12.34 1.51 -3.61
CA MET A 817 -11.98 1.32 -2.21
C MET A 817 -11.50 -0.10 -1.91
N THR A 818 -10.72 -0.23 -0.84
CA THR A 818 -10.45 -1.53 -0.19
C THR A 818 -10.91 -1.52 1.26
N VAL A 819 -11.30 -2.69 1.77
CA VAL A 819 -11.66 -2.88 3.17
C VAL A 819 -11.23 -4.26 3.66
N GLU A 820 -10.71 -4.34 4.88
CA GLU A 820 -10.70 -5.56 5.67
C GLU A 820 -11.83 -5.52 6.70
N LEU A 821 -12.75 -6.47 6.59
CA LEU A 821 -13.80 -6.68 7.58
C LEU A 821 -13.34 -7.73 8.61
N HIS A 822 -13.60 -7.49 9.89
CA HIS A 822 -13.17 -8.35 10.99
C HIS A 822 -14.27 -8.67 11.99
N LEU A 823 -14.04 -9.77 12.72
CA LEU A 823 -14.70 -10.05 13.98
C LEU A 823 -13.67 -9.75 15.09
N PRO A 824 -14.04 -9.11 16.22
CA PRO A 824 -13.12 -8.91 17.34
C PRO A 824 -12.74 -10.22 18.08
N THR A 825 -11.89 -11.03 17.42
CA THR A 825 -11.25 -12.25 17.91
C THR A 825 -10.13 -12.68 16.93
N ALA A 826 -9.01 -13.19 17.44
CA ALA A 826 -7.90 -13.69 16.63
C ALA A 826 -8.16 -15.06 15.96
N LEU A 827 -9.34 -15.67 16.16
CA LEU A 827 -9.68 -17.01 15.66
C LEU A 827 -10.61 -17.00 14.44
N VAL A 828 -10.96 -15.82 13.92
CA VAL A 828 -11.71 -15.66 12.65
C VAL A 828 -10.88 -14.77 11.73
N PRO A 829 -10.52 -15.23 10.51
CA PRO A 829 -9.74 -14.42 9.57
C PRO A 829 -10.55 -13.22 9.07
N THR A 830 -9.86 -12.17 8.65
CA THR A 830 -10.50 -11.01 8.01
C THR A 830 -11.07 -11.37 6.63
N ARG A 831 -12.13 -10.67 6.25
CA ARG A 831 -12.77 -10.72 4.92
C ARG A 831 -12.33 -9.47 4.16
N GLU A 832 -11.34 -9.62 3.28
CA GLU A 832 -10.74 -8.53 2.50
C GLU A 832 -11.47 -8.36 1.16
N SER A 833 -11.94 -7.15 0.85
CA SER A 833 -12.65 -6.83 -0.39
C SER A 833 -12.05 -5.61 -1.09
N HIS A 834 -11.96 -5.70 -2.41
CA HIS A 834 -11.72 -4.60 -3.33
C HIS A 834 -13.03 -4.31 -4.07
N PHE A 835 -13.54 -3.09 -3.98
CA PHE A 835 -14.89 -2.77 -4.44
C PHE A 835 -15.02 -1.31 -4.89
N VAL A 836 -16.08 -1.03 -5.63
CA VAL A 836 -16.46 0.34 -5.99
C VAL A 836 -17.71 0.72 -5.20
N ARG A 837 -17.61 1.85 -4.51
CA ARG A 837 -18.70 2.53 -3.80
C ARG A 837 -19.32 3.58 -4.72
N TYR A 838 -20.63 3.52 -4.92
CA TYR A 838 -21.40 4.47 -5.70
C TYR A 838 -22.50 5.08 -4.84
N CYS A 839 -22.53 6.40 -4.78
CA CYS A 839 -23.56 7.17 -4.07
C CYS A 839 -24.43 7.92 -5.08
N LYS A 840 -25.75 7.90 -4.86
CA LYS A 840 -26.73 8.52 -5.74
C LYS A 840 -27.90 9.07 -4.94
N GLN A 841 -28.33 10.29 -5.25
CA GLN A 841 -29.59 10.82 -4.76
C GLN A 841 -30.73 10.31 -5.64
N LEU A 842 -31.64 9.55 -5.03
CA LEU A 842 -32.73 8.83 -5.71
C LEU A 842 -34.05 9.61 -5.68
N GLY A 843 -34.12 10.64 -4.85
CA GLY A 843 -35.26 11.54 -4.71
C GLY A 843 -35.02 12.58 -3.64
N TYR A 844 -36.00 13.45 -3.38
CA TYR A 844 -35.87 14.45 -2.33
C TYR A 844 -35.68 13.78 -0.96
N GLY A 845 -34.55 14.04 -0.31
CA GLY A 845 -34.19 13.42 0.97
C GLY A 845 -33.94 11.89 0.93
N THR A 846 -33.79 11.29 -0.26
CA THR A 846 -33.59 9.83 -0.40
C THR A 846 -32.30 9.53 -1.15
N TRP A 847 -31.44 8.70 -0.55
CA TRP A 847 -30.09 8.39 -1.01
C TRP A 847 -29.87 6.88 -1.08
N GLY A 848 -29.17 6.41 -2.10
CA GLY A 848 -28.61 5.06 -2.15
C GLY A 848 -27.09 5.12 -2.10
N VAL A 849 -26.47 4.24 -1.29
CA VAL A 849 -25.03 3.97 -1.32
C VAL A 849 -24.87 2.47 -1.55
N VAL A 850 -24.24 2.08 -2.66
CA VAL A 850 -23.98 0.68 -3.03
C VAL A 850 -22.48 0.42 -3.18
N ASP A 851 -22.07 -0.75 -2.72
CA ASP A 851 -20.75 -1.34 -2.83
C ASP A 851 -20.85 -2.61 -3.69
N VAL A 852 -19.99 -2.74 -4.70
CA VAL A 852 -19.90 -3.95 -5.54
C VAL A 852 -18.44 -4.26 -5.86
N SER A 853 -18.03 -5.52 -5.66
CA SER A 853 -16.66 -5.98 -5.95
C SER A 853 -16.43 -6.20 -7.45
N LEU A 854 -15.17 -6.08 -7.86
CA LEU A 854 -14.81 -5.95 -9.28
C LEU A 854 -14.45 -7.28 -9.97
N GLU A 855 -14.64 -8.45 -9.35
CA GLU A 855 -14.26 -9.74 -9.96
C GLU A 855 -14.94 -10.00 -11.32
N ASN A 856 -16.15 -9.48 -11.54
CA ASN A 856 -16.87 -9.57 -12.82
C ASN A 856 -16.17 -8.80 -13.98
N LEU A 857 -15.26 -7.88 -13.65
CA LEU A 857 -14.45 -7.13 -14.62
C LEU A 857 -12.97 -7.54 -14.58
N PHE A 858 -12.47 -7.93 -13.41
CA PHE A 858 -11.08 -8.30 -13.12
C PHE A 858 -11.03 -9.57 -12.24
N PRO A 859 -11.22 -10.76 -12.84
CA PRO A 859 -11.43 -12.03 -12.12
C PRO A 859 -10.17 -12.57 -11.41
N TYR A 860 -8.98 -12.14 -11.83
CA TYR A 860 -7.70 -12.57 -11.28
C TYR A 860 -7.03 -11.47 -10.43
N PRO A 861 -6.26 -11.82 -9.37
CA PRO A 861 -6.24 -13.14 -8.71
C PRO A 861 -7.59 -13.47 -8.06
N ALA A 862 -7.91 -14.77 -7.94
CA ALA A 862 -9.21 -15.25 -7.49
C ALA A 862 -9.50 -14.88 -6.02
N SER A 863 -10.45 -13.96 -5.80
CA SER A 863 -10.79 -13.53 -4.44
C SER A 863 -11.62 -14.57 -3.67
N ARG A 864 -11.24 -14.81 -2.40
CA ARG A 864 -11.98 -15.61 -1.41
C ARG A 864 -13.16 -14.88 -0.75
N PHE A 865 -13.29 -13.58 -1.02
CA PHE A 865 -14.42 -12.76 -0.55
C PHE A 865 -14.80 -11.75 -1.64
N ARG A 866 -16.04 -11.83 -2.12
CA ARG A 866 -16.61 -10.94 -3.13
C ARG A 866 -17.88 -10.30 -2.56
N ARG A 867 -18.03 -8.99 -2.66
CA ARG A 867 -19.29 -8.31 -2.31
C ARG A 867 -20.15 -8.19 -3.56
N ARG A 868 -21.29 -8.87 -3.55
CA ARG A 868 -22.41 -8.61 -4.47
C ARG A 868 -23.07 -7.29 -4.01
N PRO A 869 -23.97 -6.67 -4.80
CA PRO A 869 -24.55 -5.37 -4.48
C PRO A 869 -25.06 -5.26 -3.03
N SER A 870 -24.28 -4.53 -2.22
CA SER A 870 -24.43 -4.38 -0.78
C SER A 870 -24.40 -2.91 -0.40
N GLY A 871 -24.99 -2.51 0.72
CA GLY A 871 -25.00 -1.11 1.15
C GLY A 871 -26.36 -0.74 1.74
N CYS A 872 -26.80 0.49 1.50
CA CYS A 872 -28.06 0.95 2.10
C CYS A 872 -28.84 1.98 1.29
N LEU A 873 -30.17 1.94 1.49
CA LEU A 873 -31.14 2.94 1.08
C LEU A 873 -31.53 3.77 2.30
N ILE A 874 -31.27 5.08 2.24
CA ILE A 874 -31.45 6.05 3.32
C ILE A 874 -32.59 7.00 2.93
N GLN A 875 -33.68 6.97 3.68
CA GLN A 875 -34.90 7.75 3.44
C GLN A 875 -35.09 8.78 4.56
N GLY A 876 -35.14 10.06 4.23
CA GLY A 876 -35.41 11.14 5.18
C GLY A 876 -36.83 11.04 5.77
N MET A 877 -36.91 11.09 7.10
CA MET A 877 -38.16 11.03 7.87
C MET A 877 -38.46 12.39 8.51
N PRO A 878 -39.68 12.61 9.04
CA PRO A 878 -39.98 13.75 9.91
C PRO A 878 -38.99 13.88 11.08
N GLU A 879 -38.96 15.07 11.69
CA GLU A 879 -38.13 15.39 12.87
C GLU A 879 -36.61 15.28 12.65
N GLY A 880 -36.16 15.13 11.39
CA GLY A 880 -34.74 15.06 11.03
C GLY A 880 -34.10 13.69 11.26
N CYS A 881 -34.91 12.65 11.42
CA CYS A 881 -34.46 11.26 11.46
C CYS A 881 -34.33 10.65 10.05
N SER A 882 -33.73 9.47 9.96
CA SER A 882 -33.62 8.68 8.72
C SER A 882 -34.13 7.27 8.92
N LYS A 883 -34.92 6.75 7.99
CA LYS A 883 -35.15 5.31 7.84
C LYS A 883 -34.01 4.75 6.98
N VAL A 884 -33.31 3.75 7.49
CA VAL A 884 -32.23 3.07 6.76
C VAL A 884 -32.67 1.63 6.50
N ILE A 885 -32.53 1.19 5.26
CA ILE A 885 -32.62 -0.22 4.85
C ILE A 885 -31.22 -0.62 4.42
N TRP A 886 -30.57 -1.50 5.19
CA TRP A 886 -29.25 -2.04 4.89
C TRP A 886 -29.39 -3.45 4.30
N VAL A 887 -28.66 -3.73 3.22
CA VAL A 887 -28.54 -5.05 2.60
C VAL A 887 -27.06 -5.42 2.56
N GLU A 888 -26.69 -6.57 3.10
CA GLU A 888 -25.35 -7.13 2.94
C GLU A 888 -25.47 -8.45 2.16
N HIS A 889 -24.83 -8.54 1.00
CA HIS A 889 -24.87 -9.67 0.09
C HIS A 889 -23.47 -10.00 -0.42
N VAL A 890 -22.92 -11.14 -0.03
CA VAL A 890 -21.52 -11.50 -0.25
C VAL A 890 -21.35 -12.97 -0.65
N ALA A 891 -20.23 -13.29 -1.28
CA ALA A 891 -19.81 -14.66 -1.57
C ALA A 891 -18.43 -14.91 -0.92
N VAL A 892 -18.30 -15.97 -0.11
CA VAL A 892 -17.15 -16.12 0.81
C VAL A 892 -16.71 -17.57 1.05
N ASP A 893 -15.38 -17.78 1.13
CA ASP A 893 -14.79 -19.03 1.60
C ASP A 893 -14.66 -19.05 3.13
N ASN A 894 -15.55 -19.79 3.81
CA ASN A 894 -15.53 -19.98 5.26
C ASN A 894 -14.65 -21.17 5.73
N ARG A 895 -13.83 -21.79 4.88
CA ARG A 895 -13.02 -22.99 5.22
C ARG A 895 -12.02 -22.75 6.35
N LEU A 896 -11.41 -21.57 6.39
CA LEU A 896 -10.38 -21.19 7.38
C LEU A 896 -10.95 -20.85 8.77
N VAL A 897 -12.28 -20.78 8.94
CA VAL A 897 -12.91 -20.42 10.20
C VAL A 897 -12.76 -21.54 11.24
N GLN A 898 -12.21 -21.21 12.41
CA GLN A 898 -12.00 -22.15 13.51
C GLN A 898 -13.31 -22.77 14.02
N SER A 899 -13.25 -24.04 14.44
CA SER A 899 -14.42 -24.85 14.80
C SER A 899 -15.30 -24.25 15.92
N ILE A 900 -14.70 -23.43 16.80
CA ILE A 900 -15.42 -22.73 17.86
C ILE A 900 -16.33 -21.60 17.34
N TYR A 901 -15.95 -20.91 16.26
CA TYR A 901 -16.73 -19.83 15.62
C TYR A 901 -17.54 -20.29 14.41
N ARG A 902 -17.17 -21.42 13.79
CA ARG A 902 -17.81 -21.94 12.56
C ARG A 902 -19.35 -21.93 12.58
N PRO A 903 -20.07 -22.35 13.66
CA PRO A 903 -21.53 -22.32 13.66
C PRO A 903 -22.13 -20.92 13.55
N LEU A 904 -21.48 -19.91 14.14
CA LEU A 904 -21.94 -18.53 14.11
C LEU A 904 -21.58 -17.84 12.78
N VAL A 905 -20.38 -18.09 12.24
CA VAL A 905 -19.95 -17.46 10.98
C VAL A 905 -20.71 -18.01 9.76
N ILE A 906 -20.84 -19.34 9.63
CA ILE A 906 -21.53 -19.96 8.48
C ILE A 906 -23.02 -19.58 8.41
N SER A 907 -23.61 -19.14 9.52
CA SER A 907 -25.00 -18.63 9.55
C SER A 907 -25.18 -17.23 8.95
N GLY A 908 -24.10 -16.55 8.53
CA GLY A 908 -24.13 -15.14 8.09
C GLY A 908 -24.27 -14.10 9.23
N PHE A 909 -24.66 -14.53 10.43
CA PHE A 909 -24.93 -13.64 11.58
C PHE A 909 -23.79 -12.66 11.88
N THR A 910 -22.52 -13.11 11.84
CA THR A 910 -21.35 -12.31 12.26
C THR A 910 -21.03 -11.11 11.39
N PHE A 911 -21.49 -11.08 10.13
CA PHE A 911 -21.25 -9.97 9.19
C PHE A 911 -22.55 -9.40 8.60
N SER A 912 -23.69 -9.77 9.18
CA SER A 912 -25.03 -9.40 8.71
C SER A 912 -25.30 -7.89 8.68
N ALA A 913 -26.26 -7.47 7.86
CA ALA A 913 -26.79 -6.10 7.81
C ALA A 913 -27.23 -5.58 9.19
N LYS A 914 -27.71 -6.47 10.07
CA LYS A 914 -28.08 -6.15 11.45
C LYS A 914 -26.89 -5.67 12.30
N ARG A 915 -25.67 -6.19 12.06
CA ARG A 915 -24.44 -5.69 12.72
C ARG A 915 -24.05 -4.30 12.25
N TRP A 916 -24.10 -4.03 10.95
CA TRP A 916 -23.86 -2.69 10.40
C TRP A 916 -24.85 -1.68 10.98
N PHE A 917 -26.14 -2.02 10.98
CA PHE A 917 -27.18 -1.17 11.56
C PHE A 917 -26.99 -0.93 13.08
N ALA A 918 -26.62 -1.96 13.86
CA ALA A 918 -26.33 -1.81 15.29
C ALA A 918 -25.15 -0.86 15.56
N ALA A 919 -24.07 -0.94 14.77
CA ALA A 919 -22.95 -0.02 14.88
C ALA A 919 -23.33 1.45 14.57
N LEU A 920 -24.15 1.66 13.53
CA LEU A 920 -24.68 2.99 13.17
C LEU A 920 -25.56 3.58 14.29
N ILE A 921 -26.44 2.77 14.90
CA ILE A 921 -27.25 3.16 16.06
C ILE A 921 -26.37 3.51 17.27
N ARG A 922 -25.37 2.69 17.58
CA ARG A 922 -24.40 2.93 18.67
C ARG A 922 -23.64 4.25 18.48
N HIS A 923 -23.22 4.56 17.25
CA HIS A 923 -22.56 5.84 16.95
C HIS A 923 -23.50 7.05 17.12
N CYS A 924 -24.75 6.94 16.68
CA CYS A 924 -25.75 8.00 16.89
C CYS A 924 -26.04 8.24 18.39
N GLN A 925 -26.12 7.17 19.17
CA GLN A 925 -26.28 7.24 20.63
C GLN A 925 -25.06 7.89 21.30
N TRP A 926 -23.84 7.57 20.87
CA TRP A 926 -22.61 8.19 21.36
C TRP A 926 -22.55 9.69 21.02
N LEU A 927 -22.87 10.10 19.79
CA LEU A 927 -22.96 11.51 19.39
C LEU A 927 -24.01 12.29 20.19
N ALA A 928 -25.18 11.69 20.44
CA ALA A 928 -26.22 12.30 21.27
C ALA A 928 -25.74 12.49 22.72
N THR A 929 -25.10 11.47 23.29
CA THR A 929 -24.53 11.47 24.65
C THR A 929 -23.41 12.51 24.80
N LEU A 930 -22.55 12.64 23.79
CA LEU A 930 -21.48 13.63 23.72
C LEU A 930 -22.03 15.08 23.69
N ARG A 931 -23.10 15.32 22.92
CA ARG A 931 -23.74 16.63 22.71
C ARG A 931 -24.72 17.06 23.83
N ALA A 932 -25.20 16.13 24.66
CA ALA A 932 -26.17 16.43 25.72
C ALA A 932 -25.60 17.40 26.78
N ARG A 933 -26.38 18.37 27.28
CA ARG A 933 -25.89 19.33 28.30
C ARG A 933 -25.79 18.76 29.72
N THR A 934 -26.44 17.63 29.97
CA THR A 934 -26.41 16.87 31.22
C THR A 934 -26.37 15.37 30.87
N ALA A 935 -25.91 14.53 31.79
CA ALA A 935 -26.00 13.07 31.69
C ALA A 935 -26.51 12.49 33.02
N PRO A 936 -27.28 11.39 33.00
CA PRO A 936 -27.83 10.79 34.21
C PRO A 936 -26.76 9.97 34.98
N THR A 937 -26.11 10.61 35.94
CA THR A 937 -25.34 9.94 37.01
C THR A 937 -26.24 9.57 38.20
N HIS A 938 -25.97 8.46 38.87
CA HIS A 938 -26.47 8.24 40.23
C HIS A 938 -25.65 9.07 41.24
N ASP A 939 -26.13 9.16 42.48
CA ASP A 939 -25.43 9.76 43.64
C ASP A 939 -24.97 11.23 43.50
N GLY A 940 -25.42 11.95 42.46
CA GLY A 940 -25.26 13.40 42.33
C GLY A 940 -23.87 13.89 41.93
N VAL A 941 -22.98 13.00 41.50
CA VAL A 941 -21.66 13.37 40.95
C VAL A 941 -21.87 14.03 39.58
N LEU A 942 -21.63 15.35 39.50
CA LEU A 942 -21.72 16.12 38.25
C LEU A 942 -20.35 16.16 37.56
N LEU A 943 -20.19 15.40 36.48
CA LEU A 943 -19.04 15.53 35.60
C LEU A 943 -19.13 16.83 34.77
N PRO A 944 -18.11 17.71 34.76
CA PRO A 944 -18.09 18.88 33.89
C PRO A 944 -18.21 18.49 32.42
N GLN A 945 -18.85 19.33 31.58
CA GLN A 945 -19.07 19.01 30.16
C GLN A 945 -17.76 18.63 29.44
N ALA A 946 -16.72 19.46 29.56
CA ALA A 946 -15.42 19.17 28.94
C ALA A 946 -14.80 17.87 29.44
N GLY A 947 -14.87 17.61 30.76
CA GLY A 947 -14.37 16.36 31.36
C GLY A 947 -15.10 15.13 30.86
N ARG A 948 -16.43 15.21 30.73
CA ARG A 948 -17.27 14.15 30.17
C ARG A 948 -17.00 13.94 28.67
N GLU A 949 -16.78 15.00 27.91
CA GLU A 949 -16.41 14.88 26.48
C GLU A 949 -15.04 14.22 26.31
N SER A 950 -14.03 14.58 27.12
CA SER A 950 -12.74 13.90 27.12
C SER A 950 -12.85 12.44 27.57
N LEU A 951 -13.66 12.13 28.60
CA LEU A 951 -13.91 10.77 29.08
C LEU A 951 -14.57 9.89 28.00
N LEU A 952 -15.58 10.39 27.29
CA LEU A 952 -16.28 9.68 26.21
C LEU A 952 -15.40 9.43 24.98
N LYS A 953 -14.50 10.37 24.65
CA LYS A 953 -13.49 10.19 23.60
C LYS A 953 -12.39 9.22 24.03
N LEU A 954 -11.99 9.24 25.30
CA LEU A 954 -10.99 8.30 25.83
C LEU A 954 -11.50 6.86 25.83
N ALA A 955 -12.77 6.66 26.19
CA ALA A 955 -13.44 5.36 26.12
C ALA A 955 -13.59 4.88 24.67
N GLU A 956 -14.06 5.74 23.75
CA GLU A 956 -14.14 5.42 22.32
C GLU A 956 -12.78 4.99 21.76
N ARG A 957 -11.71 5.74 22.05
CA ARG A 957 -10.33 5.40 21.62
C ARG A 957 -9.81 4.11 22.26
N MET A 958 -10.10 3.85 23.52
CA MET A 958 -9.78 2.59 24.23
C MET A 958 -10.48 1.40 23.55
N THR A 959 -11.78 1.53 23.26
CA THR A 959 -12.62 0.53 22.60
C THR A 959 -12.19 0.29 21.15
N ARG A 960 -11.85 1.35 20.40
CA ARG A 960 -11.28 1.27 19.05
C ARG A 960 -9.92 0.56 19.04
N SER A 961 -9.02 0.89 19.97
CA SER A 961 -7.73 0.20 20.13
C SER A 961 -7.94 -1.26 20.52
N PHE A 962 -8.90 -1.60 21.38
CA PHE A 962 -9.21 -2.97 21.75
C PHE A 962 -9.61 -3.79 20.51
N TRP A 963 -10.58 -3.33 19.71
CA TRP A 963 -11.01 -4.03 18.51
C TRP A 963 -9.91 -4.18 17.46
N GLY A 964 -9.15 -3.12 17.17
CA GLY A 964 -8.01 -3.18 16.25
C GLY A 964 -6.93 -4.16 16.72
N ASP A 965 -6.63 -4.18 18.02
CA ASP A 965 -5.63 -5.07 18.59
C ASP A 965 -6.10 -6.53 18.77
N ILE A 966 -7.40 -6.83 18.84
CA ILE A 966 -7.89 -8.23 18.94
C ILE A 966 -8.37 -8.81 17.60
N SER A 967 -8.24 -8.05 16.51
CA SER A 967 -8.59 -8.43 15.15
C SER A 967 -7.68 -9.53 14.60
N GLY A 968 -8.23 -10.43 13.78
CA GLY A 968 -7.46 -11.40 12.97
C GLY A 968 -6.83 -10.81 11.69
N CYS A 969 -6.56 -9.50 11.64
CA CYS A 969 -6.01 -8.81 10.46
C CYS A 969 -4.53 -9.14 10.21
N ASN A 970 -4.07 -8.91 8.98
CA ASN A 970 -2.74 -9.32 8.50
C ASN A 970 -1.57 -8.61 9.21
N GLU A 971 -1.82 -7.41 9.76
CA GLU A 971 -0.87 -6.61 10.55
C GLU A 971 -0.67 -7.16 11.97
N ASN A 972 -1.68 -7.81 12.55
CA ASN A 972 -1.60 -8.42 13.88
C ASN A 972 -0.88 -9.78 13.77
N GLN A 973 0.42 -9.79 14.08
CA GLN A 973 1.29 -10.97 13.94
C GLN A 973 1.04 -12.04 15.03
N TRP A 974 -0.13 -12.67 14.99
CA TRP A 974 -0.57 -13.62 16.01
C TRP A 974 0.22 -14.93 16.05
N MET A 975 1.03 -15.09 17.09
CA MET A 975 1.74 -16.34 17.40
C MET A 975 0.91 -17.20 18.36
N PRO A 976 0.79 -18.53 18.15
CA PRO A 976 0.31 -19.44 19.19
C PRO A 976 1.36 -19.57 20.31
N LEU A 977 0.93 -19.76 21.56
CA LEU A 977 1.90 -19.98 22.65
C LEU A 977 2.63 -21.33 22.49
N PRO A 978 3.95 -21.40 22.74
CA PRO A 978 4.74 -22.63 22.66
C PRO A 978 4.53 -23.58 23.87
N ILE A 979 3.27 -23.77 24.28
CA ILE A 979 2.85 -24.61 25.40
C ILE A 979 1.84 -25.65 24.89
N ARG A 980 2.09 -26.94 25.13
CA ARG A 980 1.17 -28.02 24.72
C ARG A 980 -0.18 -27.86 25.41
N GLY A 981 -1.26 -27.85 24.64
CA GLY A 981 -2.61 -27.62 25.16
C GLY A 981 -2.99 -26.14 25.40
N ALA A 982 -2.14 -25.19 24.96
CA ALA A 982 -2.43 -23.75 24.91
C ALA A 982 -2.68 -23.26 23.46
N GLU A 983 -3.06 -24.17 22.55
CA GLU A 983 -3.15 -23.95 21.10
C GLU A 983 -4.32 -23.04 20.69
N ASP A 984 -5.20 -22.68 21.63
CA ASP A 984 -6.26 -21.68 21.54
C ASP A 984 -5.78 -20.26 21.89
N ILE A 985 -4.74 -20.12 22.71
CA ILE A 985 -4.20 -18.82 23.13
C ILE A 985 -3.29 -18.25 22.04
N ARG A 986 -3.49 -16.98 21.70
CA ARG A 986 -2.63 -16.20 20.78
C ARG A 986 -1.95 -15.07 21.55
N ALA A 987 -0.73 -14.75 21.15
CA ALA A 987 -0.01 -13.57 21.61
C ALA A 987 0.68 -12.88 20.43
N MET A 988 0.88 -11.57 20.53
CA MET A 988 1.68 -10.77 19.61
C MET A 988 2.31 -9.60 20.37
N THR A 989 3.34 -9.01 19.78
CA THR A 989 3.99 -7.79 20.27
C THR A 989 3.77 -6.64 19.29
N LYS A 990 3.67 -5.43 19.83
CA LYS A 990 3.61 -4.16 19.09
C LYS A 990 4.56 -3.15 19.72
N GLY A 991 5.35 -2.46 18.91
CA GLY A 991 6.22 -1.38 19.34
C GLY A 991 5.43 -0.20 19.93
N SER A 992 5.98 0.41 20.98
CA SER A 992 5.53 1.71 21.47
C SER A 992 5.96 2.83 20.52
N ILE A 993 5.14 3.87 20.38
CA ILE A 993 5.57 5.16 19.82
C ILE A 993 6.81 5.63 20.61
N PRO A 994 7.95 5.93 19.96
CA PRO A 994 9.16 6.37 20.67
C PRO A 994 8.95 7.71 21.36
N VAL A 995 8.93 7.72 22.70
CA VAL A 995 8.91 8.94 23.51
C VAL A 995 10.35 9.35 23.82
N PRO A 996 10.82 10.56 23.43
CA PRO A 996 12.19 11.00 23.68
C PRO A 996 12.55 10.95 25.17
N GLY A 997 13.58 10.17 25.50
CA GLY A 997 14.08 9.98 26.87
C GLY A 997 13.57 8.73 27.60
N MET A 998 12.59 8.01 27.04
CA MET A 998 12.12 6.71 27.56
C MET A 998 12.78 5.53 26.82
N PRO A 999 13.04 4.40 27.49
CA PRO A 999 13.43 3.16 26.79
C PRO A 999 12.27 2.63 25.94
N PRO A 1000 12.54 2.01 24.78
CA PRO A 1000 11.48 1.39 23.97
C PRO A 1000 10.77 0.29 24.76
N SER A 1001 9.44 0.26 24.71
CA SER A 1001 8.62 -0.59 25.57
C SER A 1001 7.60 -1.38 24.75
N SER A 1002 7.79 -2.69 24.59
CA SER A 1002 6.90 -3.52 23.78
C SER A 1002 5.56 -3.73 24.47
N LYS A 1003 4.46 -3.44 23.75
CA LYS A 1003 3.09 -3.78 24.16
C LYS A 1003 2.83 -5.23 23.74
N ILE A 1004 2.75 -6.17 24.68
CA ILE A 1004 2.26 -7.51 24.39
C ILE A 1004 0.74 -7.50 24.43
N VAL A 1005 0.11 -8.05 23.39
CA VAL A 1005 -1.32 -8.34 23.34
C VAL A 1005 -1.52 -9.85 23.34
N PHE A 1006 -2.41 -10.37 24.17
CA PHE A 1006 -2.71 -11.80 24.22
C PHE A 1006 -4.20 -12.08 24.43
N THR A 1007 -4.69 -13.16 23.82
CA THR A 1007 -6.12 -13.46 23.71
C THR A 1007 -6.41 -14.96 23.65
N THR A 1008 -7.60 -15.37 24.12
CA THR A 1008 -8.18 -16.71 23.90
C THR A 1008 -9.69 -16.61 23.71
N SER A 1009 -10.32 -17.66 23.18
CA SER A 1009 -11.78 -17.77 23.07
C SER A 1009 -12.29 -19.08 23.66
N ILE A 1010 -13.24 -18.99 24.59
CA ILE A 1010 -13.88 -20.15 25.24
C ILE A 1010 -15.39 -20.17 24.98
N ARG A 1011 -15.97 -21.39 24.86
CA ARG A 1011 -17.43 -21.58 24.83
C ARG A 1011 -17.94 -21.90 26.22
N LEU A 1012 -19.01 -21.22 26.64
CA LEU A 1012 -19.67 -21.35 27.93
C LEU A 1012 -21.16 -21.64 27.75
N ALA A 1013 -21.68 -22.65 28.44
CA ALA A 1013 -23.11 -22.96 28.48
C ALA A 1013 -23.87 -21.98 29.42
N VAL A 1014 -23.74 -20.69 29.14
CA VAL A 1014 -24.27 -19.56 29.90
C VAL A 1014 -24.81 -18.53 28.90
N PRO A 1015 -26.02 -17.98 29.08
CA PRO A 1015 -26.55 -16.96 28.18
C PRO A 1015 -25.66 -15.70 28.12
N PRO A 1016 -25.45 -15.08 26.93
CA PRO A 1016 -24.64 -13.88 26.76
C PRO A 1016 -24.97 -12.75 27.75
N LYS A 1017 -26.26 -12.50 28.01
CA LYS A 1017 -26.73 -11.50 28.97
C LYS A 1017 -26.22 -11.76 30.40
N ARG A 1018 -26.33 -13.01 30.90
CA ARG A 1018 -25.85 -13.39 32.25
C ARG A 1018 -24.33 -13.24 32.36
N LEU A 1019 -23.60 -13.53 31.28
CA LEU A 1019 -22.15 -13.36 31.23
C LEU A 1019 -21.74 -11.88 31.19
N PHE A 1020 -22.43 -11.05 30.40
CA PHE A 1020 -22.24 -9.60 30.33
C PHE A 1020 -22.46 -8.94 31.69
N ASP A 1021 -23.58 -9.26 32.35
CA ASP A 1021 -23.88 -8.74 33.69
C ASP A 1021 -22.86 -9.20 34.73
N PHE A 1022 -22.40 -10.45 34.66
CA PHE A 1022 -21.34 -10.97 35.53
C PHE A 1022 -19.97 -10.33 35.28
N LEU A 1023 -19.64 -9.91 34.06
CA LEU A 1023 -18.32 -9.33 33.75
C LEU A 1023 -18.23 -7.81 33.99
N ARG A 1024 -19.36 -7.10 33.97
CA ARG A 1024 -19.40 -5.63 34.18
C ARG A 1024 -19.63 -5.17 35.62
N ASP A 1025 -20.21 -6.03 36.48
CA ASP A 1025 -20.48 -5.73 37.90
C ASP A 1025 -19.20 -5.58 38.74
N GLU A 1026 -19.19 -4.63 39.65
CA GLU A 1026 -18.10 -4.37 40.59
C GLU A 1026 -17.97 -5.49 41.65
N ASN A 1027 -19.10 -6.10 42.05
CA ASN A 1027 -19.17 -7.10 43.13
C ASN A 1027 -18.76 -8.50 42.65
N SER A 1028 -18.97 -8.81 41.37
CA SER A 1028 -18.53 -10.03 40.72
C SER A 1028 -17.04 -10.00 40.33
N ARG A 1029 -16.46 -8.82 40.09
CA ARG A 1029 -15.12 -8.69 39.53
C ARG A 1029 -14.01 -9.35 40.37
N THR A 1030 -14.12 -9.29 41.69
CA THR A 1030 -13.19 -9.98 42.62
C THR A 1030 -13.26 -11.52 42.56
N LYS A 1031 -14.25 -12.09 41.85
CA LYS A 1031 -14.38 -13.55 41.61
C LYS A 1031 -13.55 -14.04 40.42
N TRP A 1032 -13.09 -13.13 39.54
CA TRP A 1032 -12.33 -13.49 38.33
C TRP A 1032 -11.05 -12.67 38.13
N ASP A 1033 -10.99 -11.42 38.57
CA ASP A 1033 -9.78 -10.59 38.54
C ASP A 1033 -8.93 -10.88 39.80
N THR A 1034 -7.99 -11.83 39.69
CA THR A 1034 -7.17 -12.29 40.84
C THR A 1034 -6.35 -11.16 41.47
N ARG A 1035 -6.07 -10.09 40.72
CA ARG A 1035 -5.37 -8.89 41.21
C ARG A 1035 -6.19 -8.08 42.20
N LEU A 1036 -7.52 -8.23 42.17
CA LEU A 1036 -8.46 -7.46 43.00
C LEU A 1036 -9.05 -8.30 44.15
N PHE A 1037 -8.50 -9.49 44.40
CA PHE A 1037 -8.99 -10.40 45.45
C PHE A 1037 -8.79 -9.80 46.85
N GLY A 1038 -9.89 -9.41 47.50
CA GLY A 1038 -9.89 -8.78 48.83
C GLY A 1038 -9.94 -7.25 48.83
N HIS A 1039 -9.83 -6.61 47.66
CA HIS A 1039 -10.02 -5.17 47.52
C HIS A 1039 -11.51 -4.78 47.46
N ILE A 1040 -11.81 -3.53 47.83
CA ILE A 1040 -13.15 -2.96 47.65
C ILE A 1040 -13.16 -2.14 46.36
N ILE A 1041 -13.91 -2.62 45.38
CA ILE A 1041 -14.16 -1.93 44.10
C ILE A 1041 -15.42 -1.07 44.27
N ARG A 1042 -15.43 0.14 43.70
CA ARG A 1042 -16.58 1.04 43.73
C ARG A 1042 -16.71 1.85 42.44
N GLU A 1043 -17.87 1.84 41.82
CA GLU A 1043 -18.26 2.79 40.77
C GLU A 1043 -18.43 4.20 41.37
N LEU A 1044 -17.60 5.15 40.95
CA LEU A 1044 -17.64 6.55 41.41
C LEU A 1044 -18.53 7.44 40.54
N ALA A 1045 -18.53 7.19 39.24
CA ALA A 1045 -19.33 7.91 38.25
C ALA A 1045 -19.49 7.05 37.00
N TYR A 1046 -20.60 7.24 36.29
CA TYR A 1046 -20.83 6.64 34.97
C TYR A 1046 -21.57 7.59 34.04
N VAL A 1047 -21.49 7.34 32.74
CA VAL A 1047 -22.21 8.06 31.69
C VAL A 1047 -22.97 7.02 30.86
N ILE A 1048 -24.30 7.04 30.92
CA ILE A 1048 -25.13 6.19 30.07
C ILE A 1048 -24.96 6.65 28.60
N ASN A 1049 -24.72 5.69 27.71
CA ASN A 1049 -24.54 5.88 26.29
C ASN A 1049 -25.75 5.30 25.54
N GLY A 1050 -26.70 6.18 25.19
CA GLY A 1050 -27.94 5.79 24.50
C GLY A 1050 -29.09 5.38 25.42
N ASN A 1051 -30.02 4.59 24.87
CA ASN A 1051 -31.31 4.29 25.53
C ASN A 1051 -31.25 3.08 26.49
N ASN A 1052 -30.26 2.20 26.34
CA ASN A 1052 -30.08 1.08 27.27
C ASN A 1052 -29.27 1.59 28.49
N PRO A 1053 -29.82 1.60 29.72
CA PRO A 1053 -29.08 2.06 30.91
C PRO A 1053 -27.87 1.19 31.28
N GLU A 1054 -27.75 0.01 30.65
CA GLU A 1054 -26.61 -0.88 30.80
C GLU A 1054 -25.43 -0.52 29.88
N ASN A 1055 -25.69 0.22 28.80
CA ASN A 1055 -24.68 0.73 27.90
C ASN A 1055 -24.10 2.00 28.53
N ARG A 1056 -22.90 1.91 29.11
CA ARG A 1056 -22.31 3.02 29.88
C ARG A 1056 -20.78 2.99 29.94
N VAL A 1057 -20.20 4.18 30.05
CA VAL A 1057 -18.79 4.41 30.38
C VAL A 1057 -18.70 4.71 31.88
N SER A 1058 -17.97 3.90 32.64
CA SER A 1058 -17.92 3.92 34.10
C SER A 1058 -16.50 4.14 34.61
N ILE A 1059 -16.35 4.81 35.74
CA ILE A 1059 -15.09 4.98 36.46
C ILE A 1059 -15.18 4.15 37.74
N LEU A 1060 -14.39 3.07 37.81
CA LEU A 1060 -14.29 2.20 38.98
C LEU A 1060 -13.04 2.56 39.78
N GLN A 1061 -13.19 2.85 41.06
CA GLN A 1061 -12.12 3.02 42.04
C GLN A 1061 -11.80 1.68 42.69
N VAL A 1062 -10.52 1.34 42.82
CA VAL A 1062 -10.05 0.23 43.67
C VAL A 1062 -9.44 0.81 44.93
N ASN A 1063 -10.11 0.60 46.06
CA ASN A 1063 -9.58 0.99 47.37
C ASN A 1063 -8.59 -0.08 47.85
N ALA A 1064 -7.31 0.29 47.87
CA ALA A 1064 -6.23 -0.44 48.51
C ALA A 1064 -6.10 -0.02 49.98
N THR A 1065 -5.13 -0.57 50.72
CA THR A 1065 -4.88 -0.16 52.11
C THR A 1065 -4.27 1.26 52.18
N PRO A 1066 -4.28 1.96 53.34
CA PRO A 1066 -3.83 3.35 53.45
C PRO A 1066 -2.34 3.61 53.12
N GLU A 1067 -1.56 2.57 52.83
CA GLU A 1067 -0.14 2.63 52.46
C GLU A 1067 0.08 2.31 50.96
N GLU A 1068 -0.98 1.99 50.22
CA GLU A 1068 -0.98 1.59 48.82
C GLU A 1068 -1.60 2.68 47.90
N VAL A 1069 -1.36 2.57 46.59
CA VAL A 1069 -1.81 3.58 45.62
C VAL A 1069 -3.21 3.27 45.08
N GLU A 1070 -4.05 4.31 45.04
CA GLU A 1070 -5.37 4.31 44.43
C GLU A 1070 -5.29 4.10 42.91
N ILE A 1071 -6.02 3.10 42.39
CA ILE A 1071 -6.09 2.76 40.96
C ILE A 1071 -7.52 3.00 40.47
N PHE A 1072 -7.65 3.71 39.34
CA PHE A 1072 -8.91 3.84 38.62
C PHE A 1072 -8.93 2.90 37.42
N TYR A 1073 -10.12 2.39 37.10
CA TYR A 1073 -10.40 1.76 35.81
C TYR A 1073 -11.42 2.58 35.05
N LEU A 1074 -11.09 2.95 33.82
CA LEU A 1074 -12.07 3.30 32.81
C LEU A 1074 -12.69 2.00 32.30
N GLN A 1075 -14.02 1.90 32.27
CA GLN A 1075 -14.73 0.72 31.75
C GLN A 1075 -15.88 1.15 30.84
N GLU A 1076 -15.83 0.81 29.55
CA GLU A 1076 -16.99 0.86 28.65
C GLU A 1076 -17.64 -0.52 28.59
N SER A 1077 -18.92 -0.60 28.97
CA SER A 1077 -19.74 -1.80 28.82
C SER A 1077 -20.93 -1.49 27.94
N PHE A 1078 -21.18 -2.31 26.90
CA PHE A 1078 -22.42 -2.21 26.11
C PHE A 1078 -22.90 -3.58 25.61
N SER A 1079 -24.20 -3.66 25.34
CA SER A 1079 -24.91 -4.85 24.86
C SER A 1079 -25.92 -4.46 23.77
N ASP A 1080 -25.97 -5.27 22.71
CA ASP A 1080 -26.93 -5.21 21.61
C ASP A 1080 -27.30 -6.63 21.13
N ASP A 1081 -28.21 -6.73 20.15
CA ASP A 1081 -28.69 -8.00 19.57
C ASP A 1081 -27.60 -8.87 18.92
N ILE A 1082 -26.42 -8.31 18.63
CA ILE A 1082 -25.34 -8.95 17.87
C ILE A 1082 -24.18 -9.38 18.78
N GLY A 1083 -23.98 -8.69 19.91
CA GLY A 1083 -22.97 -9.04 20.90
C GLY A 1083 -23.01 -8.19 22.15
N SER A 1084 -22.06 -8.41 23.04
CA SER A 1084 -21.87 -7.58 24.24
C SER A 1084 -20.39 -7.47 24.56
N TYR A 1085 -19.96 -6.31 25.02
CA TYR A 1085 -18.55 -5.98 25.22
C TYR A 1085 -18.38 -5.35 26.60
N VAL A 1086 -17.31 -5.73 27.28
CA VAL A 1086 -16.88 -5.11 28.55
C VAL A 1086 -15.39 -4.87 28.41
N ILE A 1087 -15.03 -3.63 28.08
CA ILE A 1087 -13.68 -3.19 27.75
C ILE A 1087 -13.23 -2.20 28.82
N TYR A 1088 -12.05 -2.39 29.38
CA TYR A 1088 -11.53 -1.54 30.44
C TYR A 1088 -10.03 -1.31 30.33
N ALA A 1089 -9.55 -0.24 30.96
CA ALA A 1089 -8.12 0.05 31.10
C ALA A 1089 -7.82 0.64 32.48
N PRO A 1090 -6.67 0.31 33.10
CA PRO A 1090 -6.19 1.03 34.27
C PRO A 1090 -5.76 2.46 33.86
N VAL A 1091 -6.05 3.42 34.74
CA VAL A 1091 -5.67 4.84 34.60
C VAL A 1091 -5.25 5.33 35.99
N ASP A 1092 -4.15 6.08 36.09
CA ASP A 1092 -3.71 6.64 37.36
C ASP A 1092 -4.54 7.87 37.79
N ALA A 1093 -4.40 8.27 39.05
CA ALA A 1093 -5.15 9.38 39.64
C ALA A 1093 -4.91 10.73 38.96
N LEU A 1094 -3.70 11.01 38.46
CA LEU A 1094 -3.34 12.28 37.84
C LEU A 1094 -3.86 12.34 36.40
N ALA A 1095 -3.70 11.25 35.64
CA ALA A 1095 -4.25 11.09 34.31
C ALA A 1095 -5.78 11.15 34.30
N MET A 1096 -6.45 10.45 35.22
CA MET A 1096 -7.92 10.50 35.36
C MET A 1096 -8.38 11.91 35.74
N SER A 1097 -7.70 12.57 36.70
CA SER A 1097 -7.99 13.97 37.06
C SER A 1097 -7.81 14.92 35.86
N GLY A 1098 -6.74 14.76 35.08
CA GLY A 1098 -6.51 15.55 33.87
C GLY A 1098 -7.64 15.42 32.85
N ILE A 1099 -8.12 14.20 32.61
CA ILE A 1099 -9.25 13.93 31.71
C ILE A 1099 -10.55 14.51 32.25
N LEU A 1100 -10.84 14.35 33.54
CA LEU A 1100 -12.05 14.91 34.17
C LEU A 1100 -12.07 16.44 34.22
N ASN A 1101 -10.91 17.09 34.08
CA ASN A 1101 -10.78 18.54 33.90
C ASN A 1101 -10.80 18.99 32.42
N GLY A 1102 -11.02 18.07 31.46
CA GLY A 1102 -11.10 18.39 30.03
C GLY A 1102 -9.77 18.33 29.27
N GLY A 1103 -8.75 17.65 29.82
CA GLY A 1103 -7.49 17.38 29.12
C GLY A 1103 -7.67 16.55 27.84
N SER A 1104 -6.69 16.62 26.94
CA SER A 1104 -6.75 15.88 25.66
C SER A 1104 -6.62 14.36 25.87
N PRO A 1105 -7.55 13.54 25.33
CA PRO A 1105 -7.46 12.09 25.45
C PRO A 1105 -6.28 11.51 24.66
N GLU A 1106 -5.85 12.17 23.58
CA GLU A 1106 -4.88 11.60 22.63
C GLU A 1106 -3.47 11.40 23.21
N ILE A 1107 -3.09 12.20 24.22
CA ILE A 1107 -1.75 12.19 24.81
C ILE A 1107 -1.55 10.99 25.76
N MET A 1108 -2.63 10.41 26.28
CA MET A 1108 -2.56 9.32 27.25
C MET A 1108 -2.18 7.98 26.59
N ASN A 1109 -1.25 7.23 27.18
CA ASN A 1109 -1.02 5.83 26.82
C ASN A 1109 -2.09 4.95 27.52
N ILE A 1110 -2.70 4.02 26.78
CA ILE A 1110 -3.76 3.14 27.31
C ILE A 1110 -3.48 1.68 26.91
N LEU A 1111 -3.59 0.81 27.92
CA LEU A 1111 -3.63 -0.65 27.74
C LEU A 1111 -5.09 -1.10 27.88
N PRO A 1112 -5.86 -1.22 26.78
CA PRO A 1112 -7.20 -1.77 26.85
C PRO A 1112 -7.11 -3.25 27.27
N CYS A 1113 -8.18 -3.78 27.85
CA CYS A 1113 -8.32 -5.15 28.32
C CYS A 1113 -9.82 -5.51 28.31
N GLY A 1114 -10.13 -6.80 28.38
CA GLY A 1114 -11.48 -7.26 28.67
C GLY A 1114 -12.04 -8.24 27.64
N PHE A 1115 -13.31 -8.05 27.28
CA PHE A 1115 -14.18 -9.15 26.87
C PHE A 1115 -15.03 -8.80 25.65
N SER A 1116 -15.08 -9.73 24.69
CA SER A 1116 -16.03 -9.76 23.57
C SER A 1116 -16.91 -11.00 23.73
N ILE A 1117 -18.21 -10.79 23.87
CA ILE A 1117 -19.22 -11.81 24.17
C ILE A 1117 -20.17 -11.91 22.96
N LEU A 1118 -20.24 -13.09 22.37
CA LEU A 1118 -21.11 -13.40 21.24
C LEU A 1118 -21.97 -14.62 21.60
N PRO A 1119 -23.17 -14.80 21.02
CA PRO A 1119 -23.92 -16.04 21.19
C PRO A 1119 -23.18 -17.20 20.49
N ASP A 1120 -23.29 -18.44 20.99
CA ASP A 1120 -22.55 -19.58 20.43
C ASP A 1120 -23.16 -20.21 19.16
N ARG A 1121 -24.36 -19.75 18.82
CA ARG A 1121 -25.17 -19.98 17.62
C ARG A 1121 -26.14 -18.80 17.48
N PRO A 1122 -26.75 -18.54 16.31
CA PRO A 1122 -27.79 -17.53 16.20
C PRO A 1122 -28.94 -17.76 17.20
N PRO A 1123 -29.55 -16.70 17.74
CA PRO A 1123 -30.78 -16.83 18.53
C PRO A 1123 -31.92 -17.32 17.62
N LEU A 1124 -32.46 -18.51 17.91
CA LEU A 1124 -33.63 -19.07 17.25
C LEU A 1124 -34.91 -18.61 17.94
N ASN A 1125 -35.85 -18.06 17.17
CA ASN A 1125 -37.15 -17.65 17.71
C ASN A 1125 -38.04 -18.87 18.01
N GLY A 1126 -38.85 -18.78 19.08
CA GLY A 1126 -39.97 -19.69 19.36
C GLY A 1126 -39.66 -20.93 20.23
N HIS A 1127 -38.44 -21.46 20.23
CA HIS A 1127 -38.04 -22.53 21.16
C HIS A 1127 -37.21 -21.98 22.32
N GLY A 1128 -37.49 -22.43 23.56
CA GLY A 1128 -36.86 -21.96 24.80
C GLY A 1128 -35.41 -22.42 25.03
N ASP A 1129 -34.66 -22.64 23.96
CA ASP A 1129 -33.29 -23.15 23.97
C ASP A 1129 -32.29 -21.98 23.82
N VAL A 1130 -32.05 -21.28 24.93
CA VAL A 1130 -31.23 -20.06 24.96
C VAL A 1130 -29.79 -20.37 24.51
N PRO A 1131 -29.19 -19.60 23.58
CA PRO A 1131 -27.82 -19.84 23.15
C PRO A 1131 -26.82 -19.65 24.30
N GLY A 1132 -25.71 -20.39 24.23
CA GLY A 1132 -24.56 -20.18 25.10
C GLY A 1132 -23.75 -18.96 24.67
N SER A 1133 -22.60 -18.77 25.30
CA SER A 1133 -21.68 -17.67 25.00
C SER A 1133 -20.38 -18.18 24.39
N LEU A 1134 -19.90 -17.46 23.37
CA LEU A 1134 -18.51 -17.40 22.96
C LEU A 1134 -17.89 -16.17 23.62
N LEU A 1135 -16.91 -16.40 24.50
CA LEU A 1135 -16.19 -15.38 25.23
C LEU A 1135 -14.77 -15.29 24.69
N THR A 1136 -14.43 -14.22 23.97
CA THR A 1136 -13.04 -13.81 23.77
C THR A 1136 -12.58 -13.02 24.99
N ILE A 1137 -11.49 -13.46 25.62
CA ILE A 1137 -10.78 -12.73 26.68
C ILE A 1137 -9.50 -12.19 26.06
N ALA A 1138 -9.23 -10.90 26.21
CA ALA A 1138 -7.99 -10.30 25.73
C ALA A 1138 -7.38 -9.31 26.74
N PHE A 1139 -6.05 -9.30 26.78
CA PHE A 1139 -5.26 -8.48 27.70
C PHE A 1139 -4.06 -7.86 26.99
N HIS A 1140 -3.70 -6.67 27.45
CA HIS A 1140 -2.53 -5.94 26.99
C HIS A 1140 -1.62 -5.62 28.18
N ILE A 1141 -0.33 -5.88 28.04
CA ILE A 1141 0.71 -5.58 29.04
C ILE A 1141 1.90 -4.89 28.39
N ILE A 1142 2.70 -4.19 29.20
CA ILE A 1142 4.03 -3.73 28.80
C ILE A 1142 5.05 -4.78 29.26
N ASP A 1143 6.02 -5.10 28.39
CA ASP A 1143 7.19 -5.90 28.73
C ASP A 1143 8.44 -5.28 28.10
N LEU A 1144 9.41 -4.88 28.95
CA LEU A 1144 10.69 -4.35 28.50
C LEU A 1144 11.69 -5.43 28.05
N ALA A 1145 11.37 -6.72 28.22
CA ALA A 1145 12.20 -7.85 27.79
C ALA A 1145 11.71 -8.50 26.48
N SER A 1146 10.56 -8.08 25.94
CA SER A 1146 10.02 -8.56 24.65
C SER A 1146 10.37 -7.63 23.49
N THR A 1147 10.50 -8.18 22.29
CA THR A 1147 10.65 -7.47 21.01
C THR A 1147 9.51 -7.83 20.05
N GLU A 1148 9.44 -7.22 18.87
CA GLU A 1148 8.40 -7.55 17.87
C GLU A 1148 8.52 -8.99 17.32
N GLU A 1149 9.70 -9.61 17.38
CA GLU A 1149 9.92 -11.00 16.94
C GLU A 1149 9.98 -12.02 18.11
N TYR A 1150 10.10 -11.59 19.37
CA TYR A 1150 10.39 -12.50 20.48
C TYR A 1150 9.70 -12.12 21.80
N ILE A 1151 9.02 -13.10 22.40
CA ILE A 1151 8.46 -13.03 23.76
C ILE A 1151 9.24 -14.00 24.66
N PRO A 1152 9.92 -13.54 25.74
CA PRO A 1152 10.71 -14.40 26.61
C PRO A 1152 9.90 -15.53 27.26
N PRO A 1153 10.51 -16.70 27.56
CA PRO A 1153 9.84 -17.83 28.20
C PRO A 1153 9.13 -17.50 29.52
N GLU A 1154 9.64 -16.56 30.33
CA GLU A 1154 8.98 -16.13 31.57
C GLU A 1154 7.74 -15.26 31.29
N SER A 1155 7.81 -14.40 30.27
CA SER A 1155 6.65 -13.65 29.76
C SER A 1155 5.59 -14.60 29.19
N VAL A 1156 6.00 -15.62 28.41
CA VAL A 1156 5.11 -16.70 27.90
C VAL A 1156 4.40 -17.46 29.02
N LYS A 1157 5.12 -17.87 30.08
CA LYS A 1157 4.51 -18.51 31.26
C LYS A 1157 3.51 -17.58 31.96
N THR A 1158 3.86 -16.29 32.09
CA THR A 1158 3.04 -15.28 32.74
C THR A 1158 1.74 -15.04 31.98
N ILE A 1159 1.83 -14.86 30.65
CA ILE A 1159 0.71 -14.76 29.71
C ILE A 1159 -0.22 -15.97 29.86
N PHE A 1160 0.32 -17.18 29.75
CA PHE A 1160 -0.45 -18.42 29.88
C PHE A 1160 -1.18 -18.51 31.23
N LYS A 1161 -0.46 -18.28 32.35
CA LYS A 1161 -1.05 -18.34 33.69
C LYS A 1161 -2.19 -17.31 33.83
N VAL A 1162 -1.94 -16.05 33.51
CA VAL A 1162 -2.94 -14.97 33.67
C VAL A 1162 -4.22 -15.26 32.89
N ILE A 1163 -4.11 -15.65 31.61
CA ILE A 1163 -5.31 -15.84 30.78
C ILE A 1163 -6.04 -17.16 31.09
N ALA A 1164 -5.32 -18.25 31.36
CA ALA A 1164 -5.93 -19.53 31.71
C ALA A 1164 -6.57 -19.51 33.10
N GLU A 1165 -5.96 -18.84 34.09
CA GLU A 1165 -6.51 -18.67 35.44
C GLU A 1165 -7.78 -17.80 35.40
N THR A 1166 -7.77 -16.70 34.63
CA THR A 1166 -8.98 -15.87 34.42
C THR A 1166 -10.10 -16.66 33.74
N ALA A 1167 -9.79 -17.37 32.65
CA ALA A 1167 -10.76 -18.20 31.91
C ALA A 1167 -11.38 -19.30 32.80
N PHE A 1168 -10.56 -19.92 33.66
CA PHE A 1168 -11.00 -20.90 34.64
C PHE A 1168 -11.93 -20.29 35.69
N LEU A 1169 -11.57 -19.12 36.26
CA LEU A 1169 -12.35 -18.48 37.32
C LEU A 1169 -13.72 -17.99 36.85
N ILE A 1170 -13.80 -17.36 35.66
CA ILE A 1170 -15.08 -16.95 35.05
C ILE A 1170 -15.99 -18.18 34.89
N LYS A 1171 -15.45 -19.29 34.36
CA LYS A 1171 -16.18 -20.54 34.17
C LYS A 1171 -16.59 -21.19 35.50
N ALA A 1172 -15.75 -21.15 36.52
CA ALA A 1172 -16.03 -21.73 37.84
C ALA A 1172 -17.11 -20.95 38.60
N ALA A 1173 -17.05 -19.62 38.58
CA ALA A 1173 -18.05 -18.76 39.20
C ALA A 1173 -19.45 -18.98 38.60
N LEU A 1174 -19.56 -18.95 37.27
CA LEU A 1174 -20.85 -19.07 36.58
C LEU A 1174 -21.46 -20.48 36.60
N THR A 1175 -20.65 -21.53 36.81
CA THR A 1175 -21.14 -22.91 36.93
C THR A 1175 -21.49 -23.33 38.36
N SER A 1176 -20.88 -22.72 39.38
CA SER A 1176 -21.14 -23.07 40.78
C SER A 1176 -22.45 -22.51 41.33
N ASP A 1177 -22.92 -21.36 40.83
CA ASP A 1177 -24.24 -20.78 41.14
C ASP A 1177 -25.40 -21.79 40.93
N ASN A 1178 -25.31 -22.64 39.90
CA ASN A 1178 -26.37 -23.60 39.56
C ASN A 1178 -26.53 -24.74 40.61
N VAL A 1179 -25.69 -24.80 41.65
CA VAL A 1179 -25.73 -25.82 42.71
C VAL A 1179 -26.34 -25.29 44.02
N GLN A 1180 -26.61 -23.98 44.14
CA GLN A 1180 -27.15 -23.37 45.37
C GLN A 1180 -28.60 -23.78 45.74
N GLY A 1181 -29.22 -24.72 45.01
CA GLY A 1181 -30.46 -25.39 45.43
C GLY A 1181 -30.28 -26.54 46.42
N ASN A 1182 -29.10 -27.19 46.51
CA ASN A 1182 -28.91 -28.40 47.32
C ASN A 1182 -27.43 -28.65 47.72
N LEU A 1183 -26.91 -27.97 48.76
CA LEU A 1183 -25.82 -28.49 49.62
C LEU A 1183 -25.57 -27.63 50.88
N ALA A 1184 -26.60 -27.40 51.69
CA ALA A 1184 -26.48 -26.80 53.02
C ALA A 1184 -25.84 -27.78 54.04
N GLY A 1185 -24.58 -28.15 53.82
CA GLY A 1185 -23.84 -29.08 54.69
C GLY A 1185 -22.74 -29.86 53.96
N GLY A 1186 -21.68 -29.21 53.47
CA GLY A 1186 -20.61 -29.89 52.74
C GLY A 1186 -19.21 -29.27 52.72
N ILE A 1187 -19.01 -28.01 53.14
CA ILE A 1187 -17.71 -27.33 53.01
C ILE A 1187 -16.84 -27.53 54.26
N LYS A 1188 -16.34 -28.76 54.42
CA LYS A 1188 -15.31 -29.09 55.44
C LYS A 1188 -14.12 -29.88 54.89
N GLU A 1189 -13.81 -29.73 53.60
CA GLU A 1189 -12.54 -30.19 53.04
C GLU A 1189 -11.94 -29.19 52.04
N LYS A 1190 -11.43 -28.05 52.56
CA LYS A 1190 -10.42 -27.27 51.82
C LYS A 1190 -9.15 -28.14 51.73
N LYS A 1191 -9.04 -28.96 50.68
CA LYS A 1191 -7.77 -29.61 50.33
C LYS A 1191 -6.73 -28.53 50.10
N LYS A 1192 -5.82 -28.41 51.06
CA LYS A 1192 -4.69 -27.47 51.02
C LYS A 1192 -3.71 -27.95 49.94
N VAL A 1193 -3.99 -27.61 48.69
CA VAL A 1193 -3.01 -27.68 47.60
C VAL A 1193 -1.81 -26.87 48.08
N LYS A 1194 -0.64 -27.52 48.06
CA LYS A 1194 0.60 -26.97 48.63
C LYS A 1194 1.22 -25.96 47.67
N MET A 1195 0.58 -24.81 47.56
CA MET A 1195 0.92 -23.68 46.69
C MET A 1195 2.00 -22.82 47.37
N ASP A 1196 3.11 -23.44 47.74
CA ASP A 1196 4.21 -22.80 48.47
C ASP A 1196 5.14 -22.02 47.50
N THR A 1197 5.83 -21.02 48.04
CA THR A 1197 6.95 -20.24 47.46
C THR A 1197 6.72 -19.36 46.21
N ASP A 1198 5.90 -19.73 45.23
CA ASP A 1198 5.81 -18.93 43.98
C ASP A 1198 4.97 -17.63 44.08
N ILE A 1199 4.23 -17.42 45.18
CA ILE A 1199 3.34 -16.24 45.32
C ILE A 1199 4.14 -14.94 45.50
N GLU A 1200 5.27 -14.96 46.22
CA GLU A 1200 6.13 -13.77 46.35
C GLU A 1200 6.78 -13.41 45.00
N SER A 1201 7.17 -14.42 44.20
CA SER A 1201 7.63 -14.20 42.82
C SER A 1201 6.52 -13.59 41.94
N TYR A 1202 5.29 -14.09 42.07
CA TYR A 1202 4.13 -13.59 41.31
C TYR A 1202 3.78 -12.14 41.68
N ILE A 1203 3.87 -11.76 42.96
CA ILE A 1203 3.74 -10.38 43.41
C ILE A 1203 4.92 -9.53 42.89
N CYS A 1204 6.17 -10.00 43.02
CA CYS A 1204 7.34 -9.28 42.53
C CYS A 1204 7.31 -9.02 41.01
N CYS A 1205 6.86 -9.95 40.19
CA CYS A 1205 6.73 -9.73 38.74
C CYS A 1205 5.63 -8.70 38.41
N ILE A 1206 4.50 -8.71 39.12
CA ILE A 1206 3.43 -7.72 38.92
C ILE A 1206 3.85 -6.34 39.46
N VAL A 1207 4.57 -6.30 40.59
CA VAL A 1207 5.21 -5.09 41.13
C VAL A 1207 6.30 -4.58 40.19
N ALA A 1208 7.01 -5.43 39.45
CA ALA A 1208 7.99 -5.00 38.45
C ALA A 1208 7.32 -4.34 37.23
N ILE A 1209 6.24 -4.92 36.69
CA ILE A 1209 5.41 -4.30 35.64
C ILE A 1209 4.87 -2.94 36.13
N TRP A 1210 4.45 -2.87 37.39
CA TRP A 1210 3.93 -1.64 37.99
C TRP A 1210 5.01 -0.60 38.34
N GLN A 1211 6.24 -1.03 38.68
CA GLN A 1211 7.40 -0.15 38.83
C GLN A 1211 7.87 0.40 37.48
N GLN A 1212 7.75 -0.36 36.39
CA GLN A 1212 8.01 0.14 35.03
C GLN A 1212 7.00 1.20 34.60
N MET A 1213 5.72 1.06 34.99
CA MET A 1213 4.71 2.13 34.84
C MET A 1213 5.01 3.39 35.67
N LYS A 1214 5.91 3.31 36.66
CA LYS A 1214 6.27 4.41 37.57
C LYS A 1214 7.49 5.23 37.09
N ILE A 1215 7.94 5.00 35.86
CA ILE A 1215 9.14 5.63 35.25
C ILE A 1215 8.75 6.56 34.07
N GLY A 1216 7.48 6.54 33.63
CA GLY A 1216 6.91 7.48 32.65
C GLY A 1216 6.30 8.73 33.29
#